data_AF-A0A1T3BJQ9-F1
#
_entry.id   AF-A0A1T3BJQ9-F1
#
_cell.length_a   1.000
_cell.length_b   1.000
_cell.length_c   1.000
_cell.angle_alpha   90.00
_cell.angle_beta   90.00
_cell.angle_gamma   90.00
#
_symmetry.space_group_name_H-M   'P 1'
#
loop_
_entity.id
_entity.type
_entity.pdbx_description
1 polymer ?
#
loop_
_entity_poly.entity_id
_entity_poly.type
_entity_poly.pdbx_seq_one_letter_code
_entity_poly.pdbx_strand_id
1 'polypeptide(L)'
;MRRVLKHHVCFCFLSTALLAGVSLIAAQEKVYAQSQGNCRVAAVGGDGSDNGEQPIVCGGSEGRLGVSVSDGRTIDMDKYPGWPAVEVRGGDTNITMGGMLRVTNTGDRGSSGRNEPAIKVHGGGKLKLMEATIVDVHKGIVADGGFVTVMAGSIKIKDGGDAVIEVSKGGRVTLMMKGQGVRGGGSNSTGIVMDGGGTVVLDGTNFTQVTTGIMIKGNGGKASVNMGEGKITVGSSGRGIVMQGQGEASATVMGGEIVGSGSVVGAEVSSGTLTLMGTSFTKVTMGAEVKGDGKLKMTEGKIVVTSANGGTGLSVGGTGKASATVTNVKIVGKGDGSGDKGTGVVMMGDGEVMLMGTTVESFLTGVEMKSGTSGTVTVTGGTKIVTTVENGVGIKVEGGTLKINGESTIEAKGQKAVGIKITEGNGSVTMMGGKIEGKGDGSGQGIGVDMAGDGTVTLTSVGVEGFETGVKVSKGKVTISGESAITARGKKAVGVQITETGKAEVIGATIEGGGDWGTVLKVEGQGKAELKDVTIVGKGNGGNKGVEVDTLSEEGVKLTNVEIEGVTTGVSVSKGKVMISGESTITAKGGGTGLSVSGMGEVTMMGGKIEGSVSVSGTGNAELKDVEISKATTGVSVTSGKFVMRRGKITGSERGSGVDISGKGEVTLEEVDISKVGYGVSVSEGASGTLTVKKGSIKGFTGTGVSVEEGAVVVNVDGTKIMGKGSGTSKGVSVGSSVTGAVTLKDVTVSEVATGVQMLGGKKLTMERGSITVVENGVGVSVEGGEEVTVNLDGTKITGSGTSRNGVYVGSSVTGAVTLKDVTISEVATGVYVKSGATKAELTLTGVTIEVVEKGVQMLGGKKLVMERGSIGFTRSYGVNVGGEMTQLTKTVITGSGEAVNSGVSKGVYATGGEVTLTDVTISQVATGVSMMGGGTLMMTKGEIKEFTTEGVNVGISVISAELKGTVITGKGSGTGVKVSGGKVGMTLADVTVSGVQTGVEMNGTGALMISGSSTIEFTSDNGYGVYVGSSVTRAELTKTVIRGEGNGSEYGVYVAHGGKVGMKYEGNNADATFLKVDATEGANKADIKGALIKIDGQGKGLGVHVMNGGRVMLKNTVLANVVKGVDIFLESMFHLFLRLLSVSCVMCVCIVFFTL
;
A
#
# COMPACT_ATOMS: atom_id res chain seq x y z
N MET A 1 -56.06 41.27 -15.32
CA MET A 1 -56.77 41.98 -14.23
C MET A 1 -56.29 41.46 -12.89
N ARG A 2 -56.19 42.32 -11.85
CA ARG A 2 -56.26 42.01 -10.38
C ARG A 2 -55.28 40.95 -9.79
N ARG A 3 -54.70 41.09 -8.59
CA ARG A 3 -54.52 42.21 -7.62
C ARG A 3 -53.65 41.71 -6.42
N VAL A 4 -53.03 42.65 -5.67
CA VAL A 4 -52.88 42.63 -4.17
C VAL A 4 -51.86 41.64 -3.51
N LEU A 5 -51.05 42.00 -2.49
CA LEU A 5 -50.62 43.32 -1.94
C LEU A 5 -49.47 43.22 -0.86
N LYS A 6 -48.60 44.25 -0.77
CA LYS A 6 -47.81 44.81 0.37
C LYS A 6 -47.34 43.93 1.56
N HIS A 7 -46.07 44.13 1.98
CA HIS A 7 -45.56 45.14 2.94
C HIS A 7 -44.09 45.50 2.49
N HIS A 8 -43.52 46.71 2.55
CA HIS A 8 -43.31 47.70 3.63
C HIS A 8 -42.24 47.24 4.68
N VAL A 9 -41.15 47.97 4.99
CA VAL A 9 -40.64 49.30 4.53
C VAL A 9 -39.12 49.51 4.87
N CYS A 10 -38.53 50.67 4.53
CA CYS A 10 -37.15 51.17 4.83
C CYS A 10 -35.93 50.59 4.07
N PHE A 11 -34.88 51.35 3.70
CA PHE A 11 -34.69 52.82 3.46
C PHE A 11 -33.38 53.04 2.64
N CYS A 12 -33.30 54.10 1.81
CA CYS A 12 -32.15 54.69 1.03
C CYS A 12 -30.89 53.83 0.70
N PHE A 13 -30.34 53.85 -0.52
CA PHE A 13 -29.87 55.03 -1.30
C PHE A 13 -29.77 54.76 -2.83
N LEU A 14 -29.35 55.79 -3.59
CA LEU A 14 -28.89 55.78 -4.99
C LEU A 14 -29.94 55.53 -6.10
N SER A 15 -30.55 56.61 -6.59
CA SER A 15 -30.86 56.78 -8.03
C SER A 15 -31.16 58.24 -8.40
N THR A 16 -30.14 59.02 -8.76
CA THR A 16 -30.29 60.42 -9.23
C THR A 16 -29.20 60.84 -10.24
N ALA A 17 -29.11 60.19 -11.40
CA ALA A 17 -28.36 60.71 -12.56
C ALA A 17 -28.64 59.92 -13.86
N LEU A 18 -29.67 60.30 -14.64
CA LEU A 18 -29.78 60.17 -16.12
C LEU A 18 -31.23 60.43 -16.61
N LEU A 19 -31.63 61.70 -16.71
CA LEU A 19 -32.79 62.13 -17.52
C LEU A 19 -32.82 63.67 -17.65
N ALA A 20 -31.94 64.22 -18.51
CA ALA A 20 -31.89 65.65 -18.84
C ALA A 20 -31.17 65.88 -20.19
N GLY A 21 -31.65 65.21 -21.24
CA GLY A 21 -31.21 65.44 -22.62
C GLY A 21 -32.42 65.78 -23.51
N VAL A 22 -32.21 66.65 -24.51
CA VAL A 22 -33.22 67.14 -25.47
C VAL A 22 -34.28 68.10 -24.89
N SER A 23 -33.86 69.36 -24.73
CA SER A 23 -34.70 70.55 -24.93
C SER A 23 -33.80 71.70 -25.41
N LEU A 24 -33.37 71.65 -26.67
CA LEU A 24 -33.94 72.40 -27.80
C LEU A 24 -33.37 73.83 -27.92
N ILE A 25 -32.93 74.18 -29.13
CA ILE A 25 -32.37 75.49 -29.48
C ILE A 25 -33.50 76.53 -29.65
N ALA A 26 -33.14 77.81 -29.55
CA ALA A 26 -33.96 79.00 -29.82
C ALA A 26 -34.88 79.48 -28.69
N ALA A 27 -34.32 80.35 -27.84
CA ALA A 27 -35.01 81.55 -27.37
C ALA A 27 -34.13 82.76 -27.75
N GLN A 28 -34.69 83.71 -28.50
CA GLN A 28 -34.03 84.99 -28.78
C GLN A 28 -34.41 86.00 -27.70
N GLU A 29 -33.46 86.45 -26.90
CA GLU A 29 -33.60 87.72 -26.16
C GLU A 29 -32.42 88.65 -26.49
N LYS A 30 -32.65 89.55 -27.45
CA LYS A 30 -31.79 90.71 -27.68
C LYS A 30 -32.03 91.73 -26.57
N VAL A 31 -31.33 91.60 -25.44
CA VAL A 31 -31.24 92.69 -24.45
C VAL A 31 -30.07 93.59 -24.81
N TYR A 32 -30.35 94.65 -25.59
CA TYR A 32 -29.40 95.75 -25.79
C TYR A 32 -29.33 96.58 -24.51
N ALA A 33 -28.18 96.55 -23.84
CA ALA A 33 -27.88 97.39 -22.69
C ALA A 33 -26.59 98.17 -22.95
N GLN A 34 -26.73 99.35 -23.56
CA GLN A 34 -25.65 100.35 -23.50
C GLN A 34 -25.59 100.86 -22.06
N SER A 35 -24.57 100.44 -21.30
CA SER A 35 -24.27 100.97 -19.98
C SER A 35 -22.78 101.25 -19.85
N GLN A 36 -22.43 102.49 -19.57
CA GLN A 36 -21.09 102.85 -19.14
C GLN A 36 -20.89 102.45 -17.67
N GLY A 37 -19.65 102.08 -17.30
CA GLY A 37 -19.25 101.84 -15.90
C GLY A 37 -19.22 100.37 -15.46
N ASN A 38 -18.00 99.81 -15.43
CA ASN A 38 -17.45 98.79 -14.50
C ASN A 38 -16.34 97.93 -15.13
N CYS A 39 -16.24 97.93 -16.46
CA CYS A 39 -15.00 97.55 -17.17
C CYS A 39 -14.25 98.82 -17.57
N ARG A 40 -12.96 98.90 -17.24
CA ARG A 40 -12.02 99.92 -17.71
C ARG A 40 -11.07 99.30 -18.73
N VAL A 41 -10.80 100.08 -19.76
CA VAL A 41 -9.66 99.86 -20.66
C VAL A 41 -8.41 100.38 -19.95
N ALA A 42 -7.32 99.60 -19.91
CA ALA A 42 -6.09 100.00 -19.23
C ALA A 42 -5.31 101.06 -20.03
N ALA A 43 -5.65 102.33 -19.83
CA ALA A 43 -5.00 103.47 -20.49
C ALA A 43 -3.57 103.70 -19.95
N VAL A 44 -2.58 103.62 -20.83
CA VAL A 44 -1.18 103.94 -20.58
C VAL A 44 -0.74 104.96 -21.65
N GLY A 45 -0.52 106.21 -21.26
CA GLY A 45 -0.49 107.34 -22.19
C GLY A 45 -1.89 107.91 -22.44
N GLY A 46 -1.98 109.22 -22.69
CA GLY A 46 -3.24 109.96 -22.64
C GLY A 46 -3.75 110.47 -23.99
N ASP A 47 -4.81 109.84 -24.50
CA ASP A 47 -5.83 110.48 -25.36
C ASP A 47 -7.26 109.94 -25.10
N GLY A 48 -7.40 108.77 -24.48
CA GLY A 48 -8.68 108.21 -24.05
C GLY A 48 -9.42 107.42 -25.14
N SER A 49 -8.80 107.17 -26.29
CA SER A 49 -9.41 106.40 -27.38
C SER A 49 -9.33 104.89 -27.12
N ASP A 50 -10.47 104.20 -27.15
CA ASP A 50 -10.51 102.72 -27.14
C ASP A 50 -10.30 102.21 -28.56
N ASN A 51 -9.06 101.77 -28.84
CA ASN A 51 -8.62 101.35 -30.16
C ASN A 51 -8.77 99.82 -30.34
N GLY A 52 -9.40 99.12 -29.40
CA GLY A 52 -9.60 97.66 -29.44
C GLY A 52 -8.38 96.81 -29.10
N GLU A 53 -7.20 97.42 -28.93
CA GLU A 53 -5.92 96.73 -28.65
C GLU A 53 -5.53 96.65 -27.16
N GLN A 54 -6.20 97.42 -26.30
CA GLN A 54 -5.80 97.63 -24.90
C GLN A 54 -6.38 96.57 -23.94
N PRO A 55 -5.74 96.32 -22.77
CA PRO A 55 -6.20 95.32 -21.80
C PRO A 55 -7.59 95.63 -21.22
N ILE A 56 -8.38 94.56 -21.04
CA ILE A 56 -9.74 94.62 -20.48
C ILE A 56 -9.65 94.35 -18.97
N VAL A 57 -9.98 95.34 -18.13
CA VAL A 57 -9.95 95.20 -16.66
C VAL A 57 -11.34 95.51 -16.07
N CYS A 58 -12.05 94.48 -15.63
CA CYS A 58 -13.39 94.60 -15.05
C CYS A 58 -13.37 94.32 -13.54
N GLY A 59 -13.94 95.22 -12.74
CA GLY A 59 -14.03 95.05 -11.29
C GLY A 59 -15.14 95.91 -10.71
N GLY A 60 -16.17 95.26 -10.15
CA GLY A 60 -17.27 95.95 -9.48
C GLY A 60 -16.98 96.27 -8.02
N SER A 61 -17.09 97.53 -7.63
CA SER A 61 -17.31 97.95 -6.25
C SER A 61 -18.77 98.30 -5.96
N GLU A 62 -19.54 98.67 -6.99
CA GLU A 62 -20.96 99.03 -6.90
C GLU A 62 -21.73 98.54 -8.15
N GLY A 63 -22.98 98.12 -7.97
CA GLY A 63 -23.92 97.84 -9.07
C GLY A 63 -23.84 96.45 -9.71
N ARG A 64 -24.96 95.72 -9.72
CA ARG A 64 -25.12 94.40 -10.34
C ARG A 64 -25.31 94.53 -11.86
N LEU A 65 -24.23 94.51 -12.64
CA LEU A 65 -24.27 94.54 -14.11
C LEU A 65 -23.64 93.29 -14.75
N GLY A 66 -24.30 92.78 -15.78
CA GLY A 66 -23.72 91.85 -16.75
C GLY A 66 -23.24 92.63 -17.98
N VAL A 67 -21.94 92.58 -18.30
CA VAL A 67 -21.36 93.33 -19.42
C VAL A 67 -21.17 92.41 -20.62
N SER A 68 -21.79 92.78 -21.74
CA SER A 68 -21.65 92.08 -23.02
C SER A 68 -20.74 92.85 -23.97
N VAL A 69 -19.63 92.26 -24.39
CA VAL A 69 -18.72 92.84 -25.41
C VAL A 69 -19.01 92.16 -26.74
N SER A 70 -19.65 92.86 -27.67
CA SER A 70 -20.07 92.30 -28.97
C SER A 70 -18.90 92.14 -29.95
N ASP A 71 -17.95 93.05 -29.92
CA ASP A 71 -17.00 93.26 -31.01
C ASP A 71 -15.68 92.53 -30.75
N GLY A 72 -15.03 92.05 -31.82
CA GLY A 72 -13.75 91.34 -31.72
C GLY A 72 -12.60 92.27 -31.31
N ARG A 73 -11.65 91.75 -30.53
CA ARG A 73 -10.47 92.51 -30.02
C ARG A 73 -9.18 91.73 -30.22
N THR A 74 -8.08 92.43 -30.49
CA THR A 74 -6.73 91.84 -30.63
C THR A 74 -5.77 92.56 -29.70
N ILE A 75 -5.40 91.93 -28.58
CA ILE A 75 -4.59 92.52 -27.51
C ILE A 75 -3.18 91.95 -27.57
N ASP A 76 -2.17 92.81 -27.76
CA ASP A 76 -0.76 92.41 -27.75
C ASP A 76 -0.11 92.76 -26.40
N MET A 77 0.20 91.74 -25.60
CA MET A 77 0.62 91.90 -24.21
C MET A 77 1.99 92.58 -24.04
N ASP A 78 2.85 92.58 -25.07
CA ASP A 78 4.13 93.28 -25.01
C ASP A 78 3.98 94.81 -25.05
N LYS A 79 2.85 95.33 -25.55
CA LYS A 79 2.48 96.75 -25.40
C LYS A 79 2.07 97.11 -23.97
N TYR A 80 1.75 96.12 -23.13
CA TYR A 80 1.18 96.29 -21.78
C TYR A 80 1.87 95.40 -20.72
N PRO A 81 3.19 95.55 -20.51
CA PRO A 81 3.93 94.76 -19.52
C PRO A 81 3.36 94.96 -18.10
N GLY A 82 3.34 93.88 -17.32
CA GLY A 82 2.76 93.85 -15.98
C GLY A 82 1.22 93.72 -15.91
N TRP A 83 0.53 93.64 -17.05
CA TRP A 83 -0.93 93.42 -17.10
C TRP A 83 -1.31 92.12 -17.84
N PRO A 84 -2.32 91.38 -17.36
CA PRO A 84 -2.99 90.35 -18.16
C PRO A 84 -3.83 91.00 -19.27
N ALA A 85 -4.06 90.30 -20.38
CA ALA A 85 -4.88 90.85 -21.48
C ALA A 85 -6.36 91.00 -21.10
N VAL A 86 -6.88 90.09 -20.25
CA VAL A 86 -8.19 90.21 -19.62
C VAL A 86 -8.08 89.94 -18.12
N GLU A 87 -8.57 90.87 -17.30
CA GLU A 87 -8.74 90.68 -15.87
C GLU A 87 -10.19 90.92 -15.43
N VAL A 88 -10.73 90.01 -14.61
CA VAL A 88 -12.09 90.11 -14.04
C VAL A 88 -12.04 89.83 -12.54
N ARG A 89 -12.48 90.79 -11.72
CA ARG A 89 -12.45 90.76 -10.25
C ARG A 89 -13.85 90.93 -9.65
N GLY A 90 -14.15 90.22 -8.56
CA GLY A 90 -15.35 90.42 -7.72
C GLY A 90 -16.59 89.61 -8.14
N GLY A 91 -17.35 89.11 -7.15
CA GLY A 91 -18.38 88.06 -7.33
C GLY A 91 -19.58 88.40 -8.21
N ASP A 92 -19.98 89.68 -8.23
CA ASP A 92 -21.08 90.18 -9.07
C ASP A 92 -20.66 90.54 -10.49
N THR A 93 -19.36 90.55 -10.79
CA THR A 93 -18.82 90.87 -12.12
C THR A 93 -19.01 89.67 -13.05
N ASN A 94 -19.99 89.74 -13.95
CA ASN A 94 -20.32 88.68 -14.91
C ASN A 94 -20.16 89.21 -16.36
N ILE A 95 -19.12 88.77 -17.07
CA ILE A 95 -18.73 89.26 -18.39
C ILE A 95 -19.02 88.21 -19.46
N THR A 96 -19.60 88.61 -20.59
CA THR A 96 -19.72 87.75 -21.79
C THR A 96 -19.16 88.46 -23.02
N MET A 97 -18.12 87.91 -23.64
CA MET A 97 -17.62 88.39 -24.93
C MET A 97 -18.24 87.55 -26.05
N GLY A 98 -19.05 88.21 -26.89
CA GLY A 98 -19.67 87.63 -28.09
C GLY A 98 -18.73 87.57 -29.29
N GLY A 99 -17.84 88.56 -29.42
CA GLY A 99 -16.80 88.61 -30.45
C GLY A 99 -15.57 87.76 -30.09
N MET A 100 -14.72 87.52 -31.10
CA MET A 100 -13.43 86.82 -30.93
C MET A 100 -12.46 87.67 -30.09
N LEU A 101 -11.90 87.08 -29.04
CA LEU A 101 -10.72 87.60 -28.34
C LEU A 101 -9.46 87.01 -28.95
N ARG A 102 -8.56 87.83 -29.49
CA ARG A 102 -7.20 87.42 -29.88
C ARG A 102 -6.19 88.02 -28.91
N VAL A 103 -5.24 87.22 -28.43
CA VAL A 103 -4.15 87.67 -27.54
C VAL A 103 -2.81 87.20 -28.09
N THR A 104 -1.83 88.11 -28.15
CA THR A 104 -0.44 87.79 -28.51
C THR A 104 0.56 88.25 -27.45
N ASN A 105 1.75 87.67 -27.48
CA ASN A 105 2.93 88.12 -26.73
C ASN A 105 4.15 87.89 -27.64
N THR A 106 4.41 88.81 -28.56
CA THR A 106 5.40 88.65 -29.64
C THR A 106 6.82 89.07 -29.27
N GLY A 107 7.02 89.69 -28.09
CA GLY A 107 8.28 90.36 -27.75
C GLY A 107 9.41 89.42 -27.33
N ASP A 108 10.61 89.69 -27.83
CA ASP A 108 11.79 88.85 -27.63
C ASP A 108 12.23 88.67 -26.17
N ARG A 109 13.05 87.65 -25.93
CA ARG A 109 13.34 87.06 -24.60
C ARG A 109 13.85 88.06 -23.54
N GLY A 110 13.41 87.91 -22.29
CA GLY A 110 14.25 88.20 -21.10
C GLY A 110 13.68 89.06 -19.96
N SER A 111 12.55 89.76 -20.11
CA SER A 111 12.09 90.73 -19.10
C SER A 111 11.12 90.13 -18.06
N SER A 112 11.44 90.26 -16.78
CA SER A 112 10.67 89.69 -15.64
C SER A 112 9.24 90.22 -15.48
N GLY A 113 8.88 91.34 -16.11
CA GLY A 113 7.52 91.91 -16.11
C GLY A 113 6.53 91.27 -17.10
N ARG A 114 6.91 90.21 -17.85
CA ARG A 114 6.10 89.60 -18.92
C ARG A 114 5.64 88.16 -18.60
N ASN A 115 5.33 87.92 -17.32
CA ASN A 115 4.92 86.61 -16.79
C ASN A 115 3.44 86.50 -16.40
N GLU A 116 2.66 87.59 -16.51
CA GLU A 116 1.21 87.61 -16.31
C GLU A 116 0.47 86.67 -17.31
N PRO A 117 -0.70 86.13 -16.94
CA PRO A 117 -1.49 85.28 -17.83
C PRO A 117 -2.27 86.09 -18.86
N ALA A 118 -2.66 85.47 -19.97
CA ALA A 118 -3.57 86.10 -20.93
C ALA A 118 -4.93 86.44 -20.29
N ILE A 119 -5.45 85.55 -19.44
CA ILE A 119 -6.74 85.71 -18.74
C ILE A 119 -6.54 85.49 -17.24
N LYS A 120 -7.01 86.43 -16.40
CA LYS A 120 -6.92 86.40 -14.94
C LYS A 120 -8.30 86.66 -14.33
N VAL A 121 -8.93 85.68 -13.70
CA VAL A 121 -10.28 85.83 -13.12
C VAL A 121 -10.28 85.39 -11.67
N HIS A 122 -10.70 86.28 -10.77
CA HIS A 122 -10.59 86.03 -9.32
C HIS A 122 -11.66 86.71 -8.47
N GLY A 123 -11.72 86.31 -7.19
CA GLY A 123 -12.65 86.87 -6.21
C GLY A 123 -14.12 86.65 -6.56
N GLY A 124 -14.47 85.52 -7.17
CA GLY A 124 -15.83 85.16 -7.59
C GLY A 124 -16.26 85.64 -8.97
N GLY A 125 -15.45 86.47 -9.64
CA GLY A 125 -15.77 87.03 -10.97
C GLY A 125 -15.96 85.95 -12.03
N LYS A 126 -16.76 86.25 -13.08
CA LYS A 126 -17.09 85.29 -14.14
C LYS A 126 -16.86 85.87 -15.53
N LEU A 127 -16.23 85.09 -16.40
CA LEU A 127 -15.94 85.41 -17.79
C LEU A 127 -16.42 84.29 -18.71
N LYS A 128 -17.24 84.62 -19.71
CA LYS A 128 -17.60 83.74 -20.81
C LYS A 128 -17.10 84.32 -22.13
N LEU A 129 -16.31 83.56 -22.88
CA LEU A 129 -15.84 83.90 -24.22
C LEU A 129 -16.49 82.97 -25.24
N MET A 130 -17.07 83.51 -26.31
CA MET A 130 -17.54 82.66 -27.42
C MET A 130 -16.37 82.09 -28.20
N GLU A 131 -15.34 82.89 -28.48
CA GLU A 131 -14.11 82.44 -29.15
C GLU A 131 -12.87 83.16 -28.60
N ALA A 132 -11.79 82.41 -28.36
CA ALA A 132 -10.51 82.98 -27.92
C ALA A 132 -9.31 82.32 -28.59
N THR A 133 -8.44 83.12 -29.21
CA THR A 133 -7.17 82.68 -29.82
C THR A 133 -6.00 83.35 -29.10
N ILE A 134 -5.33 82.60 -28.23
CA ILE A 134 -4.23 83.06 -27.37
C ILE A 134 -2.92 82.47 -27.89
N VAL A 135 -1.90 83.30 -28.16
CA VAL A 135 -0.66 82.87 -28.84
C VAL A 135 0.60 83.45 -28.19
N ASP A 136 1.55 82.56 -27.90
CA ASP A 136 2.90 82.83 -27.39
C ASP A 136 3.00 83.52 -26.01
N VAL A 137 1.93 83.42 -25.22
CA VAL A 137 1.88 83.94 -23.84
C VAL A 137 2.64 83.05 -22.84
N HIS A 138 3.01 83.60 -21.68
CA HIS A 138 3.73 82.87 -20.61
C HIS A 138 2.82 81.96 -19.78
N LYS A 139 1.59 82.42 -19.48
CA LYS A 139 0.50 81.64 -18.87
C LYS A 139 -0.79 81.88 -19.64
N GLY A 140 -1.66 80.88 -19.74
CA GLY A 140 -2.95 81.01 -20.44
C GLY A 140 -4.04 81.64 -19.57
N ILE A 141 -4.67 80.82 -18.73
CA ILE A 141 -5.84 81.18 -17.92
C ILE A 141 -5.53 80.92 -16.43
N VAL A 142 -5.67 81.94 -15.59
CA VAL A 142 -5.59 81.84 -14.13
C VAL A 142 -6.98 82.09 -13.52
N ALA A 143 -7.49 81.14 -12.74
CA ALA A 143 -8.80 81.19 -12.09
C ALA A 143 -8.67 81.01 -10.56
N ASP A 144 -8.45 82.11 -9.84
CA ASP A 144 -8.23 82.14 -8.39
C ASP A 144 -9.54 82.47 -7.65
N GLY A 145 -10.35 81.44 -7.39
CA GLY A 145 -11.74 81.60 -6.94
C GLY A 145 -12.66 82.25 -7.99
N GLY A 146 -12.21 82.36 -9.24
CA GLY A 146 -12.96 82.90 -10.37
C GLY A 146 -13.49 81.84 -11.34
N PHE A 147 -14.35 82.24 -12.28
CA PHE A 147 -15.02 81.34 -13.24
C PHE A 147 -14.73 81.74 -14.69
N VAL A 148 -14.19 80.83 -15.50
CA VAL A 148 -13.90 81.07 -16.93
C VAL A 148 -14.57 80.01 -17.79
N THR A 149 -15.24 80.42 -18.86
CA THR A 149 -15.78 79.52 -19.90
C THR A 149 -15.35 80.02 -21.28
N VAL A 150 -14.81 79.15 -22.12
CA VAL A 150 -14.42 79.47 -23.50
C VAL A 150 -15.03 78.45 -24.45
N MET A 151 -15.86 78.89 -25.40
CA MET A 151 -16.63 77.99 -26.25
C MET A 151 -15.87 77.53 -27.52
N ALA A 152 -14.99 78.35 -28.08
CA ALA A 152 -14.18 78.02 -29.27
C ALA A 152 -12.81 78.71 -29.26
N GLY A 153 -11.96 78.37 -30.24
CA GLY A 153 -10.64 78.98 -30.44
C GLY A 153 -9.47 78.06 -30.06
N SER A 154 -8.32 78.63 -29.69
CA SER A 154 -7.06 77.91 -29.43
C SER A 154 -6.16 78.62 -28.41
N ILE A 155 -5.24 77.89 -27.76
CA ILE A 155 -4.28 78.45 -26.78
C ILE A 155 -2.89 77.86 -27.04
N LYS A 156 -1.91 78.71 -27.35
CA LYS A 156 -0.49 78.37 -27.52
C LYS A 156 0.35 79.16 -26.51
N ILE A 157 1.02 78.44 -25.63
CA ILE A 157 2.03 78.97 -24.69
C ILE A 157 3.39 79.02 -25.41
N LYS A 158 4.22 80.03 -25.13
CA LYS A 158 5.58 80.12 -25.71
C LYS A 158 6.52 79.07 -25.14
N ASP A 159 7.55 78.70 -25.90
CA ASP A 159 8.59 77.77 -25.45
C ASP A 159 9.25 78.27 -24.14
N GLY A 160 9.27 77.41 -23.12
CA GLY A 160 9.74 77.73 -21.77
C GLY A 160 8.68 78.39 -20.86
N GLY A 161 7.45 78.61 -21.33
CA GLY A 161 6.33 79.11 -20.51
C GLY A 161 5.78 78.07 -19.53
N ASP A 162 5.08 78.59 -18.50
CA ASP A 162 4.67 77.85 -17.31
C ASP A 162 3.38 77.02 -17.55
N ALA A 163 2.20 77.58 -17.27
CA ALA A 163 0.94 76.84 -17.23
C ALA A 163 -0.08 77.32 -18.27
N VAL A 164 -0.76 76.39 -18.97
CA VAL A 164 -1.91 76.77 -19.82
C VAL A 164 -3.10 77.19 -18.96
N ILE A 165 -3.45 76.37 -17.96
CA ILE A 165 -4.53 76.64 -17.02
C ILE A 165 -3.99 76.52 -15.60
N GLU A 166 -4.29 77.48 -14.73
CA GLU A 166 -4.01 77.44 -13.30
C GLU A 166 -5.30 77.76 -12.54
N VAL A 167 -5.68 76.89 -11.60
CA VAL A 167 -6.92 77.02 -10.81
C VAL A 167 -6.61 76.92 -9.34
N SER A 168 -7.17 77.83 -8.53
CA SER A 168 -6.99 77.83 -7.08
C SER A 168 -8.21 78.38 -6.35
N LYS A 169 -8.22 78.22 -5.02
CA LYS A 169 -9.29 78.70 -4.10
C LYS A 169 -10.73 78.35 -4.55
N GLY A 170 -10.93 77.19 -5.18
CA GLY A 170 -12.24 76.75 -5.65
C GLY A 170 -12.71 77.34 -6.99
N GLY A 171 -11.82 78.00 -7.73
CA GLY A 171 -12.11 78.52 -9.07
C GLY A 171 -12.51 77.43 -10.09
N ARG A 172 -13.04 77.86 -11.23
CA ARG A 172 -13.51 76.97 -12.30
C ARG A 172 -13.09 77.45 -13.69
N VAL A 173 -12.60 76.52 -14.52
CA VAL A 173 -12.35 76.74 -15.95
C VAL A 173 -13.14 75.71 -16.77
N THR A 174 -13.66 76.11 -17.93
CA THR A 174 -14.41 75.22 -18.84
C THR A 174 -14.07 75.58 -20.29
N LEU A 175 -13.46 74.65 -21.02
CA LEU A 175 -13.10 74.79 -22.44
C LEU A 175 -13.95 73.83 -23.27
N MET A 176 -14.51 74.31 -24.38
CA MET A 176 -15.32 73.52 -25.33
C MET A 176 -14.72 73.49 -26.74
N MET A 177 -13.40 73.65 -26.84
CA MET A 177 -12.62 73.79 -28.08
C MET A 177 -12.50 72.45 -28.84
N LYS A 178 -13.61 71.90 -29.35
CA LYS A 178 -13.64 70.58 -30.00
C LYS A 178 -12.74 70.52 -31.22
N GLY A 179 -11.77 69.61 -31.19
CA GLY A 179 -10.81 69.37 -32.29
C GLY A 179 -9.73 70.45 -32.47
N GLN A 180 -9.90 71.64 -31.86
CA GLN A 180 -8.88 72.68 -31.83
C GLN A 180 -7.85 72.39 -30.72
N GLY A 181 -6.60 72.77 -30.97
CA GLY A 181 -5.47 72.40 -30.11
C GLY A 181 -5.10 73.45 -29.07
N VAL A 182 -4.95 73.00 -27.83
CA VAL A 182 -4.08 73.63 -26.84
C VAL A 182 -2.66 73.12 -27.03
N ARG A 183 -1.68 74.03 -26.97
CA ARG A 183 -0.25 73.74 -27.10
C ARG A 183 0.53 74.39 -25.96
N GLY A 184 1.20 73.57 -25.15
CA GLY A 184 2.11 74.00 -24.09
C GLY A 184 3.45 74.49 -24.63
N GLY A 185 4.23 75.12 -23.73
CA GLY A 185 5.55 75.68 -23.99
C GLY A 185 6.69 74.67 -23.99
N GLY A 186 6.46 73.42 -24.38
CA GLY A 186 7.49 72.39 -24.41
C GLY A 186 8.07 72.07 -23.03
N SER A 187 9.40 72.04 -22.92
CA SER A 187 10.17 71.29 -21.92
C SER A 187 9.82 71.51 -20.44
N ASN A 188 9.32 72.68 -20.06
CA ASN A 188 8.94 72.99 -18.67
C ASN A 188 7.43 73.18 -18.46
N SER A 189 6.61 73.03 -19.51
CA SER A 189 5.23 73.52 -19.47
C SER A 189 4.25 72.51 -18.86
N THR A 190 3.30 73.03 -18.07
CA THR A 190 2.20 72.26 -17.48
C THR A 190 0.87 72.58 -18.16
N GLY A 191 0.08 71.55 -18.48
CA GLY A 191 -1.25 71.73 -19.07
C GLY A 191 -2.22 72.38 -18.08
N ILE A 192 -2.48 71.71 -16.96
CA ILE A 192 -3.40 72.16 -15.92
C ILE A 192 -2.68 72.13 -14.56
N VAL A 193 -2.64 73.24 -13.85
CA VAL A 193 -2.21 73.36 -12.45
C VAL A 193 -3.44 73.59 -11.57
N MET A 194 -3.53 72.86 -10.45
CA MET A 194 -4.57 73.04 -9.44
C MET A 194 -3.94 73.17 -8.06
N ASP A 195 -4.17 74.29 -7.38
CA ASP A 195 -3.57 74.61 -6.07
C ASP A 195 -4.64 74.90 -5.01
N GLY A 196 -4.79 73.99 -4.04
CA GLY A 196 -5.85 74.08 -3.03
C GLY A 196 -7.26 73.74 -3.53
N GLY A 197 -7.40 73.26 -4.76
CA GLY A 197 -8.67 72.75 -5.33
C GLY A 197 -9.35 73.68 -6.34
N GLY A 198 -10.49 73.22 -6.87
CA GLY A 198 -11.23 73.88 -7.97
C GLY A 198 -11.79 72.89 -8.98
N THR A 199 -12.19 73.37 -10.16
CA THR A 199 -12.76 72.52 -11.22
C THR A 199 -12.28 72.92 -12.62
N VAL A 200 -11.79 71.96 -13.41
CA VAL A 200 -11.58 72.12 -14.85
C VAL A 200 -12.52 71.19 -15.62
N VAL A 201 -13.07 71.67 -16.73
CA VAL A 201 -13.87 70.87 -17.68
C VAL A 201 -13.33 71.09 -19.08
N LEU A 202 -13.03 70.00 -19.78
CA LEU A 202 -12.64 69.96 -21.18
C LEU A 202 -13.72 69.18 -21.94
N ASP A 203 -14.46 69.85 -22.81
CA ASP A 203 -15.38 69.20 -23.74
C ASP A 203 -14.70 69.07 -25.10
N GLY A 204 -14.04 67.92 -25.34
CA GLY A 204 -13.33 67.61 -26.59
C GLY A 204 -12.07 68.45 -26.88
N THR A 205 -11.55 69.16 -25.88
CA THR A 205 -10.34 70.00 -26.01
C THR A 205 -9.07 69.17 -25.83
N ASN A 206 -8.11 69.30 -26.75
CA ASN A 206 -6.87 68.50 -26.76
C ASN A 206 -5.64 69.34 -26.38
N PHE A 207 -4.71 68.78 -25.60
CA PHE A 207 -3.44 69.40 -25.20
C PHE A 207 -2.26 68.68 -25.86
N THR A 208 -1.24 69.45 -26.23
CA THR A 208 0.00 68.96 -26.85
C THR A 208 1.21 69.71 -26.31
N GLN A 209 2.42 69.12 -26.40
CA GLN A 209 3.69 69.74 -26.00
C GLN A 209 3.71 70.26 -24.55
N VAL A 210 3.21 69.44 -23.61
CA VAL A 210 3.35 69.65 -22.17
C VAL A 210 4.29 68.60 -21.57
N THR A 211 5.06 68.97 -20.55
CA THR A 211 5.89 68.04 -19.77
C THR A 211 5.11 67.50 -18.57
N THR A 212 4.20 68.28 -17.99
CA THR A 212 3.20 67.77 -17.03
C THR A 212 1.79 67.99 -17.58
N GLY A 213 0.97 66.94 -17.68
CA GLY A 213 -0.42 67.08 -18.15
C GLY A 213 -1.30 67.82 -17.15
N ILE A 214 -1.43 67.26 -15.94
CA ILE A 214 -2.20 67.80 -14.83
C ILE A 214 -1.33 67.75 -13.57
N MET A 215 -1.23 68.84 -12.80
CA MET A 215 -0.54 68.93 -11.52
C MET A 215 -1.53 69.38 -10.44
N ILE A 216 -1.73 68.57 -9.40
CA ILE A 216 -2.52 68.92 -8.21
C ILE A 216 -1.60 69.05 -6.99
N LYS A 217 -1.67 70.22 -6.34
CA LYS A 217 -0.88 70.62 -5.17
C LYS A 217 -1.74 71.40 -4.16
N GLY A 218 -1.12 71.79 -3.05
CA GLY A 218 -1.78 72.51 -1.94
C GLY A 218 -2.27 71.57 -0.83
N ASN A 219 -2.79 72.15 0.25
CA ASN A 219 -3.18 71.42 1.47
C ASN A 219 -4.71 71.30 1.60
N GLY A 220 -5.23 70.11 1.89
CA GLY A 220 -6.67 69.85 2.18
C GLY A 220 -7.69 70.13 1.07
N GLY A 221 -7.26 70.58 -0.11
CA GLY A 221 -8.14 71.00 -1.21
C GLY A 221 -8.82 69.84 -1.95
N LYS A 222 -9.99 70.12 -2.55
CA LYS A 222 -10.69 69.21 -3.47
C LYS A 222 -10.60 69.70 -4.91
N ALA A 223 -9.95 68.92 -5.77
CA ALA A 223 -9.76 69.20 -7.18
C ALA A 223 -10.62 68.28 -8.06
N SER A 224 -11.14 68.80 -9.17
CA SER A 224 -11.88 68.02 -10.17
C SER A 224 -11.46 68.40 -11.59
N VAL A 225 -11.16 67.42 -12.44
CA VAL A 225 -10.92 67.62 -13.87
C VAL A 225 -11.81 66.66 -14.66
N ASN A 226 -12.81 67.18 -15.37
CA ASN A 226 -13.53 66.40 -16.37
C ASN A 226 -12.82 66.60 -17.72
N MET A 227 -12.26 65.54 -18.30
CA MET A 227 -11.59 65.56 -19.59
C MET A 227 -12.52 65.21 -20.76
N GLY A 228 -13.68 64.60 -20.50
CA GLY A 228 -14.59 64.12 -21.55
C GLY A 228 -13.89 63.18 -22.54
N GLU A 229 -13.93 63.52 -23.83
CA GLU A 229 -13.20 62.85 -24.91
C GLU A 229 -11.81 63.47 -25.18
N GLY A 230 -11.39 64.46 -24.39
CA GLY A 230 -10.16 65.23 -24.57
C GLY A 230 -8.88 64.42 -24.33
N LYS A 231 -7.86 64.73 -25.13
CA LYS A 231 -6.56 64.04 -25.16
C LYS A 231 -5.44 64.97 -24.69
N ILE A 232 -4.59 64.52 -23.76
CA ILE A 232 -3.38 65.26 -23.35
C ILE A 232 -2.14 64.49 -23.81
N THR A 233 -1.34 65.10 -24.69
CA THR A 233 -0.11 64.49 -25.23
C THR A 233 1.12 65.04 -24.50
N VAL A 234 1.82 64.16 -23.80
CA VAL A 234 2.92 64.45 -22.86
C VAL A 234 4.27 64.11 -23.48
N GLY A 235 5.22 65.05 -23.37
CA GLY A 235 6.58 64.92 -23.90
C GLY A 235 7.45 63.88 -23.18
N SER A 236 8.62 63.60 -23.75
CA SER A 236 9.61 62.66 -23.19
C SER A 236 10.12 63.11 -21.82
N SER A 237 10.27 62.14 -20.91
CA SER A 237 10.54 62.32 -19.47
C SER A 237 9.43 63.08 -18.71
N GLY A 238 8.26 63.26 -19.32
CA GLY A 238 7.11 63.92 -18.75
C GLY A 238 6.22 63.04 -17.87
N ARG A 239 5.18 63.67 -17.30
CA ARG A 239 4.22 63.10 -16.35
C ARG A 239 2.78 63.41 -16.77
N GLY A 240 1.90 62.42 -16.74
CA GLY A 240 0.48 62.57 -17.09
C GLY A 240 -0.29 63.38 -16.06
N ILE A 241 -0.43 62.83 -14.86
CA ILE A 241 -1.11 63.45 -13.73
C ILE A 241 -0.19 63.33 -12.50
N VAL A 242 0.08 64.45 -11.84
CA VAL A 242 0.94 64.54 -10.65
C VAL A 242 0.10 64.97 -9.46
N MET A 243 0.08 64.18 -8.40
CA MET A 243 -0.64 64.46 -7.16
C MET A 243 0.35 64.57 -5.99
N GLN A 244 0.48 65.79 -5.45
CA GLN A 244 1.37 66.18 -4.36
C GLN A 244 0.62 66.96 -3.27
N GLY A 245 -0.71 66.81 -3.20
CA GLY A 245 -1.53 67.47 -2.18
C GLY A 245 -1.26 66.88 -0.78
N GLN A 246 -1.19 67.74 0.25
CA GLN A 246 -0.96 67.31 1.64
C GLN A 246 -2.27 67.25 2.46
N GLY A 247 -2.23 66.49 3.55
CA GLY A 247 -3.40 66.23 4.40
C GLY A 247 -4.52 65.51 3.63
N GLU A 248 -5.77 65.92 3.88
CA GLU A 248 -6.98 65.40 3.22
C GLU A 248 -7.16 65.87 1.75
N ALA A 249 -6.10 66.35 1.11
CA ALA A 249 -6.14 66.78 -0.29
C ALA A 249 -6.55 65.63 -1.22
N SER A 250 -7.51 65.91 -2.09
CA SER A 250 -8.07 64.90 -2.99
C SER A 250 -8.39 65.47 -4.38
N ALA A 251 -8.17 64.66 -5.41
CA ALA A 251 -8.40 64.98 -6.81
C ALA A 251 -9.27 63.92 -7.48
N THR A 252 -10.19 64.32 -8.36
CA THR A 252 -10.92 63.40 -9.25
C THR A 252 -10.70 63.81 -10.70
N VAL A 253 -10.19 62.90 -11.54
CA VAL A 253 -10.08 63.07 -12.98
C VAL A 253 -11.04 62.10 -13.66
N MET A 254 -11.80 62.57 -14.65
CA MET A 254 -12.89 61.82 -15.29
C MET A 254 -12.73 61.84 -16.82
N GLY A 255 -12.81 60.68 -17.46
CA GLY A 255 -12.65 60.51 -18.90
C GLY A 255 -11.24 60.82 -19.42
N GLY A 256 -11.15 60.98 -20.74
CA GLY A 256 -9.95 61.42 -21.46
C GLY A 256 -8.85 60.39 -21.64
N GLU A 257 -7.89 60.73 -22.50
CA GLU A 257 -6.68 59.93 -22.76
C GLU A 257 -5.41 60.77 -22.55
N ILE A 258 -4.52 60.29 -21.67
CA ILE A 258 -3.14 60.74 -21.56
C ILE A 258 -2.28 59.90 -22.51
N VAL A 259 -1.52 60.54 -23.39
CA VAL A 259 -0.65 59.85 -24.36
C VAL A 259 0.79 60.31 -24.22
N GLY A 260 1.69 59.37 -23.92
CA GLY A 260 3.12 59.65 -23.80
C GLY A 260 3.88 59.62 -25.13
N SER A 261 5.07 60.21 -25.13
CA SER A 261 6.09 60.04 -26.18
C SER A 261 7.46 59.76 -25.57
N GLY A 262 7.90 58.50 -25.59
CA GLY A 262 9.15 58.06 -24.94
C GLY A 262 8.92 57.65 -23.48
N SER A 263 9.90 57.89 -22.60
CA SER A 263 9.72 57.57 -21.18
C SER A 263 8.74 58.55 -20.54
N VAL A 264 7.58 58.06 -20.08
CA VAL A 264 6.51 58.88 -19.51
C VAL A 264 5.83 58.09 -18.38
N VAL A 265 5.62 58.77 -17.25
CA VAL A 265 4.81 58.28 -16.14
C VAL A 265 3.37 58.76 -16.34
N GLY A 266 2.39 57.86 -16.33
CA GLY A 266 0.97 58.21 -16.43
C GLY A 266 0.47 58.87 -15.13
N ALA A 267 0.12 58.04 -14.15
CA ALA A 267 -0.09 58.35 -12.73
C ALA A 267 1.21 58.65 -11.94
N GLU A 268 1.37 59.77 -11.23
CA GLU A 268 2.30 59.86 -10.09
C GLU A 268 1.62 60.46 -8.86
N VAL A 269 1.55 59.69 -7.77
CA VAL A 269 0.89 60.08 -6.52
C VAL A 269 1.89 59.96 -5.37
N SER A 270 2.32 61.09 -4.80
CA SER A 270 3.29 61.13 -3.69
C SER A 270 2.66 61.42 -2.32
N SER A 271 1.46 61.99 -2.31
CA SER A 271 0.66 62.28 -1.11
C SER A 271 -0.79 62.59 -1.49
N GLY A 272 -1.72 62.43 -0.54
CA GLY A 272 -3.14 62.67 -0.76
C GLY A 272 -3.81 61.63 -1.68
N THR A 273 -5.06 61.88 -2.08
CA THR A 273 -5.88 60.89 -2.82
C THR A 273 -6.17 61.32 -4.26
N LEU A 274 -5.69 60.57 -5.25
CA LEU A 274 -6.06 60.71 -6.66
C LEU A 274 -7.11 59.65 -7.03
N THR A 275 -8.26 60.10 -7.55
CA THR A 275 -9.31 59.25 -8.13
C THR A 275 -9.37 59.46 -9.64
N LEU A 276 -9.39 58.37 -10.41
CA LEU A 276 -9.45 58.34 -11.87
C LEU A 276 -10.67 57.53 -12.30
N MET A 277 -11.54 58.09 -13.14
CA MET A 277 -12.77 57.45 -13.61
C MET A 277 -12.79 57.40 -15.14
N GLY A 278 -12.58 56.23 -15.74
CA GLY A 278 -12.54 56.03 -17.19
C GLY A 278 -11.28 56.58 -17.90
N THR A 279 -10.48 57.40 -17.23
CA THR A 279 -9.23 57.97 -17.75
C THR A 279 -8.27 56.88 -18.22
N SER A 280 -7.70 57.04 -19.41
CA SER A 280 -6.78 56.07 -20.01
C SER A 280 -5.38 56.64 -20.23
N PHE A 281 -4.36 55.81 -20.07
CA PHE A 281 -2.96 56.12 -20.31
C PHE A 281 -2.43 55.23 -21.44
N THR A 282 -1.89 55.81 -22.51
CA THR A 282 -1.27 55.05 -23.60
C THR A 282 0.11 55.59 -23.98
N LYS A 283 0.96 54.71 -24.52
CA LYS A 283 2.36 55.01 -24.87
C LYS A 283 3.21 55.51 -23.69
N VAL A 284 2.98 54.95 -22.50
CA VAL A 284 3.69 55.27 -21.26
C VAL A 284 4.71 54.18 -20.92
N THR A 285 5.77 54.50 -20.16
CA THR A 285 6.73 53.51 -19.63
C THR A 285 6.40 53.08 -18.20
N MET A 286 5.72 53.94 -17.45
CA MET A 286 5.09 53.62 -16.16
C MET A 286 3.61 54.03 -16.24
N GLY A 287 2.68 53.10 -16.02
CA GLY A 287 1.25 53.42 -16.05
C GLY A 287 0.80 54.28 -14.87
N ALA A 288 1.12 53.85 -13.65
CA ALA A 288 1.00 54.66 -12.45
C ALA A 288 2.06 54.30 -11.39
N GLU A 289 2.58 55.30 -10.68
CA GLU A 289 3.45 55.17 -9.51
C GLU A 289 2.76 55.81 -8.28
N VAL A 290 2.70 55.06 -7.18
CA VAL A 290 2.13 55.52 -5.90
C VAL A 290 3.18 55.34 -4.80
N LYS A 291 3.49 56.42 -4.09
CA LYS A 291 4.56 56.45 -3.08
C LYS A 291 4.26 57.39 -1.92
N GLY A 292 5.06 57.32 -0.86
CA GLY A 292 4.80 58.03 0.39
C GLY A 292 3.45 57.59 0.97
N ASP A 293 2.64 58.55 1.42
CA ASP A 293 1.25 58.30 1.87
C ASP A 293 0.22 58.53 0.74
N GLY A 294 0.65 58.42 -0.52
CA GLY A 294 -0.19 58.57 -1.70
C GLY A 294 -1.25 57.48 -1.83
N LYS A 295 -2.46 57.86 -2.26
CA LYS A 295 -3.61 56.95 -2.44
C LYS A 295 -4.17 57.08 -3.85
N LEU A 296 -4.18 55.99 -4.61
CA LEU A 296 -4.75 55.92 -5.95
C LEU A 296 -6.06 55.12 -5.92
N LYS A 297 -7.10 55.63 -6.60
CA LYS A 297 -8.32 54.90 -6.94
C LYS A 297 -8.53 55.03 -8.44
N MET A 298 -8.55 53.93 -9.17
CA MET A 298 -8.81 53.91 -10.62
C MET A 298 -9.98 52.98 -10.91
N THR A 299 -11.03 53.52 -11.50
CA THR A 299 -12.24 52.78 -11.89
C THR A 299 -12.46 52.93 -13.39
N GLU A 300 -12.51 51.82 -14.11
CA GLU A 300 -12.59 51.77 -15.59
C GLU A 300 -11.39 52.43 -16.29
N GLY A 301 -11.41 52.43 -17.63
CA GLY A 301 -10.30 52.92 -18.44
C GLY A 301 -9.18 51.89 -18.65
N LYS A 302 -8.04 52.36 -19.15
CA LYS A 302 -7.00 51.49 -19.73
C LYS A 302 -5.60 52.03 -19.51
N ILE A 303 -4.65 51.14 -19.22
CA ILE A 303 -3.21 51.42 -19.22
C ILE A 303 -2.57 50.62 -20.36
N VAL A 304 -1.83 51.29 -21.26
CA VAL A 304 -1.05 50.65 -22.34
C VAL A 304 0.40 51.09 -22.22
N VAL A 305 1.21 50.20 -21.64
CA VAL A 305 2.64 50.39 -21.45
C VAL A 305 3.37 50.05 -22.75
N THR A 306 4.30 50.90 -23.17
CA THR A 306 5.23 50.65 -24.28
C THR A 306 6.65 51.05 -23.87
N SER A 307 7.55 50.09 -23.81
CA SER A 307 8.96 50.32 -23.46
C SER A 307 9.83 49.24 -24.10
N ALA A 308 10.99 49.63 -24.62
CA ALA A 308 12.03 48.70 -25.07
C ALA A 308 12.70 47.95 -23.90
N ASN A 309 12.67 48.56 -22.71
CA ASN A 309 13.44 48.18 -21.52
C ASN A 309 12.51 47.80 -20.35
N GLY A 310 11.50 46.94 -20.57
CA GLY A 310 10.68 46.37 -19.49
C GLY A 310 9.85 47.37 -18.66
N GLY A 311 8.92 48.10 -19.29
CA GLY A 311 8.05 49.07 -18.59
C GLY A 311 7.05 48.44 -17.59
N THR A 312 6.53 49.26 -16.66
CA THR A 312 5.65 48.80 -15.55
C THR A 312 4.22 49.35 -15.67
N GLY A 313 3.20 48.53 -15.37
CA GLY A 313 1.80 48.95 -15.39
C GLY A 313 1.37 49.77 -14.17
N LEU A 314 1.55 49.23 -12.97
CA LEU A 314 1.33 49.91 -11.69
C LEU A 314 2.50 49.61 -10.75
N SER A 315 3.03 50.63 -10.08
CA SER A 315 4.04 50.52 -9.02
C SER A 315 3.52 51.16 -7.74
N VAL A 316 3.63 50.46 -6.61
CA VAL A 316 3.25 50.98 -5.28
C VAL A 316 4.37 50.71 -4.29
N GLY A 317 4.85 51.73 -3.59
CA GLY A 317 5.84 51.55 -2.52
C GLY A 317 6.66 52.77 -2.12
N GLY A 318 7.79 52.52 -1.46
CA GLY A 318 8.62 53.53 -0.80
C GLY A 318 8.36 53.58 0.71
N THR A 319 8.69 54.70 1.36
CA THR A 319 8.49 54.90 2.80
C THR A 319 7.16 55.62 3.07
N GLY A 320 6.12 54.89 3.47
CA GLY A 320 4.80 55.44 3.78
C GLY A 320 3.66 54.52 3.33
N LYS A 321 2.43 54.82 3.77
CA LYS A 321 1.26 53.94 3.57
C LYS A 321 0.62 54.13 2.20
N ALA A 322 1.44 53.96 1.16
CA ALA A 322 1.04 54.01 -0.23
C ALA A 322 -0.07 52.98 -0.51
N SER A 323 -1.13 53.36 -1.22
CA SER A 323 -2.21 52.42 -1.55
C SER A 323 -2.82 52.64 -2.93
N ALA A 324 -3.19 51.55 -3.60
CA ALA A 324 -3.85 51.59 -4.91
C ALA A 324 -5.06 50.64 -4.98
N THR A 325 -6.24 51.19 -5.28
CA THR A 325 -7.43 50.41 -5.65
C THR A 325 -7.67 50.54 -7.15
N VAL A 326 -7.77 49.42 -7.85
CA VAL A 326 -7.94 49.35 -9.31
C VAL A 326 -9.13 48.44 -9.62
N THR A 327 -10.17 48.99 -10.24
CA THR A 327 -11.45 48.32 -10.49
C THR A 327 -11.83 48.37 -11.97
N ASN A 328 -12.06 47.23 -12.59
CA ASN A 328 -12.48 47.08 -14.00
C ASN A 328 -11.53 47.76 -15.03
N VAL A 329 -10.24 47.89 -14.69
CA VAL A 329 -9.22 48.50 -15.56
C VAL A 329 -8.54 47.43 -16.41
N LYS A 330 -8.16 47.78 -17.65
CA LYS A 330 -7.33 46.93 -18.49
C LYS A 330 -5.89 47.46 -18.62
N ILE A 331 -4.93 46.76 -18.03
CA ILE A 331 -3.50 47.05 -18.03
C ILE A 331 -2.81 46.12 -19.05
N VAL A 332 -2.11 46.68 -20.02
CA VAL A 332 -1.54 45.96 -21.18
C VAL A 332 -0.06 46.30 -21.38
N GLY A 333 0.79 45.28 -21.37
CA GLY A 333 2.19 45.39 -21.82
C GLY A 333 2.30 45.23 -23.32
N LYS A 334 2.65 46.28 -24.06
CA LYS A 334 3.00 46.20 -25.48
C LYS A 334 4.51 46.35 -25.65
N GLY A 335 5.18 45.21 -25.87
CA GLY A 335 6.54 45.22 -26.40
C GLY A 335 6.60 45.84 -27.79
N ASP A 336 7.73 46.46 -28.10
CA ASP A 336 8.08 47.01 -29.42
C ASP A 336 8.63 45.96 -30.40
N GLY A 337 9.17 44.87 -29.86
CA GLY A 337 9.84 43.79 -30.57
C GLY A 337 11.13 43.30 -29.90
N SER A 338 11.65 44.01 -28.88
CA SER A 338 12.95 43.73 -28.24
C SER A 338 13.05 42.39 -27.50
N GLY A 339 11.92 41.87 -27.03
CA GLY A 339 11.82 40.65 -26.21
C GLY A 339 11.45 40.95 -24.74
N ASP A 340 12.02 42.00 -24.15
CA ASP A 340 11.90 42.32 -22.73
C ASP A 340 10.58 43.04 -22.40
N LYS A 341 9.54 42.26 -22.13
CA LYS A 341 8.26 42.76 -21.60
C LYS A 341 8.36 42.89 -20.07
N GLY A 342 7.99 44.03 -19.50
CA GLY A 342 8.19 44.30 -18.07
C GLY A 342 7.14 43.66 -17.14
N THR A 343 6.85 44.32 -16.02
CA THR A 343 5.93 43.81 -14.98
C THR A 343 4.58 44.54 -14.96
N GLY A 344 3.48 43.81 -14.82
CA GLY A 344 2.13 44.39 -14.84
C GLY A 344 1.81 45.22 -13.59
N VAL A 345 2.00 44.64 -12.40
CA VAL A 345 1.83 45.31 -11.10
C VAL A 345 3.02 44.98 -10.20
N VAL A 346 3.63 45.98 -9.58
CA VAL A 346 4.77 45.85 -8.67
C VAL A 346 4.42 46.42 -7.29
N MET A 347 4.74 45.67 -6.24
CA MET A 347 4.63 46.08 -4.85
C MET A 347 5.99 46.09 -4.15
N MET A 348 6.28 47.16 -3.41
CA MET A 348 7.46 47.34 -2.56
C MET A 348 7.08 48.02 -1.24
N GLY A 349 7.69 47.65 -0.10
CA GLY A 349 7.42 48.31 1.19
C GLY A 349 6.19 47.78 1.95
N ASP A 350 5.48 48.63 2.69
CA ASP A 350 4.44 48.25 3.68
C ASP A 350 2.98 48.61 3.27
N GLY A 351 2.77 49.12 2.07
CA GLY A 351 1.47 49.57 1.55
C GLY A 351 0.47 48.48 1.11
N GLU A 352 -0.60 48.89 0.41
CA GLU A 352 -1.69 48.01 -0.02
C GLU A 352 -2.07 48.17 -1.51
N VAL A 353 -2.30 47.07 -2.21
CA VAL A 353 -2.86 47.05 -3.58
C VAL A 353 -4.11 46.18 -3.64
N MET A 354 -5.19 46.67 -4.26
CA MET A 354 -6.40 45.91 -4.52
C MET A 354 -6.79 45.96 -6.00
N LEU A 355 -6.86 44.78 -6.63
CA LEU A 355 -7.27 44.58 -8.03
C LEU A 355 -8.63 43.86 -8.06
N MET A 356 -9.64 44.49 -8.67
CA MET A 356 -11.02 44.00 -8.71
C MET A 356 -11.56 44.02 -10.15
N GLY A 357 -11.91 42.87 -10.73
CA GLY A 357 -12.34 42.80 -12.14
C GLY A 357 -11.31 43.31 -13.16
N THR A 358 -10.05 43.43 -12.75
CA THR A 358 -8.97 44.02 -13.55
C THR A 358 -8.42 43.00 -14.53
N THR A 359 -7.92 43.45 -15.68
CA THR A 359 -7.16 42.58 -16.61
C THR A 359 -5.73 43.08 -16.70
N VAL A 360 -4.76 42.23 -16.38
CA VAL A 360 -3.31 42.51 -16.50
C VAL A 360 -2.75 41.53 -17.54
N GLU A 361 -2.39 42.01 -18.74
CA GLU A 361 -1.99 41.13 -19.83
C GLU A 361 -0.68 41.54 -20.53
N SER A 362 0.01 40.55 -21.09
CA SER A 362 1.17 40.71 -21.99
C SER A 362 2.46 41.29 -21.37
N PHE A 363 2.58 41.18 -20.05
CA PHE A 363 3.80 41.39 -19.27
C PHE A 363 4.57 40.06 -19.07
N LEU A 364 5.88 40.10 -18.84
CA LEU A 364 6.64 38.88 -18.49
C LEU A 364 6.25 38.42 -17.09
N THR A 365 6.18 39.35 -16.14
CA THR A 365 5.63 39.11 -14.81
C THR A 365 4.28 39.81 -14.67
N GLY A 366 3.21 39.08 -14.34
CA GLY A 366 1.88 39.68 -14.18
C GLY A 366 1.78 40.56 -12.95
N VAL A 367 2.06 39.98 -11.77
CA VAL A 367 2.15 40.68 -10.48
C VAL A 367 3.45 40.29 -9.78
N GLU A 368 4.21 41.26 -9.25
CA GLU A 368 5.44 41.05 -8.51
C GLU A 368 5.41 41.74 -7.14
N MET A 369 5.71 41.01 -6.07
CA MET A 369 5.99 41.56 -4.74
C MET A 369 7.47 41.37 -4.42
N LYS A 370 8.22 42.46 -4.26
CA LYS A 370 9.68 42.44 -4.09
C LYS A 370 10.13 42.00 -2.70
N SER A 371 11.36 41.51 -2.57
CA SER A 371 11.98 41.17 -1.28
C SER A 371 11.99 42.37 -0.31
N GLY A 372 11.91 42.10 0.99
CA GLY A 372 11.79 43.14 2.03
C GLY A 372 10.41 43.82 2.16
N THR A 373 9.47 43.54 1.24
CA THR A 373 8.06 43.96 1.34
C THR A 373 7.37 43.32 2.55
N SER A 374 6.57 44.10 3.27
CA SER A 374 5.62 43.63 4.29
C SER A 374 4.16 43.88 3.90
N GLY A 375 3.93 44.70 2.87
CA GLY A 375 2.62 45.10 2.37
C GLY A 375 1.76 43.97 1.79
N THR A 376 0.51 44.30 1.46
CA THR A 376 -0.50 43.34 1.02
C THR A 376 -1.02 43.63 -0.39
N VAL A 377 -1.10 42.60 -1.24
CA VAL A 377 -1.82 42.65 -2.51
C VAL A 377 -3.08 41.78 -2.43
N THR A 378 -4.21 42.30 -2.88
CA THR A 378 -5.50 41.59 -2.93
C THR A 378 -6.03 41.56 -4.36
N VAL A 379 -6.43 40.38 -4.83
CA VAL A 379 -6.95 40.11 -6.17
C VAL A 379 -8.34 39.51 -6.05
N THR A 380 -9.34 40.09 -6.69
CA THR A 380 -10.75 39.70 -6.53
C THR A 380 -11.60 40.02 -7.77
N GLY A 381 -12.89 39.66 -7.72
CA GLY A 381 -13.90 40.06 -8.71
C GLY A 381 -13.66 39.50 -10.12
N GLY A 382 -13.09 38.30 -10.25
CA GLY A 382 -12.78 37.71 -11.55
C GLY A 382 -11.60 38.37 -12.28
N THR A 383 -10.67 38.98 -11.53
CA THR A 383 -9.44 39.58 -12.09
C THR A 383 -8.64 38.55 -12.88
N LYS A 384 -8.13 38.95 -14.05
CA LYS A 384 -7.37 38.09 -14.97
C LYS A 384 -5.94 38.58 -15.12
N ILE A 385 -4.98 37.69 -14.88
CA ILE A 385 -3.54 37.95 -14.99
C ILE A 385 -3.00 37.00 -16.07
N VAL A 386 -2.54 37.52 -17.21
CA VAL A 386 -2.29 36.74 -18.43
C VAL A 386 -0.93 37.07 -19.05
N THR A 387 0.09 36.25 -18.78
CA THR A 387 1.43 36.46 -19.37
C THR A 387 1.52 35.83 -20.76
N THR A 388 1.50 36.68 -21.80
CA THR A 388 1.61 36.26 -23.22
C THR A 388 3.07 36.33 -23.71
N VAL A 389 3.98 35.88 -22.84
CA VAL A 389 5.42 36.02 -22.99
C VAL A 389 6.02 34.65 -22.77
N GLU A 390 7.03 34.30 -23.56
CA GLU A 390 7.70 33.03 -23.35
C GLU A 390 8.41 33.02 -22.00
N ASN A 391 8.21 31.96 -21.21
CA ASN A 391 8.73 31.83 -19.85
C ASN A 391 8.12 32.87 -18.88
N GLY A 392 6.88 33.31 -19.16
CA GLY A 392 6.14 34.26 -18.35
C GLY A 392 5.77 33.71 -16.96
N VAL A 393 5.82 34.59 -15.97
CA VAL A 393 5.47 34.31 -14.57
C VAL A 393 4.18 35.05 -14.23
N GLY A 394 3.07 34.34 -14.05
CA GLY A 394 1.77 34.95 -13.73
C GLY A 394 1.87 35.84 -12.49
N ILE A 395 2.42 35.28 -11.41
CA ILE A 395 2.60 35.95 -10.13
C ILE A 395 3.97 35.57 -9.55
N LYS A 396 4.72 36.55 -9.02
CA LYS A 396 6.00 36.35 -8.34
C LYS A 396 5.97 37.03 -6.96
N VAL A 397 6.39 36.32 -5.91
CA VAL A 397 6.40 36.83 -4.53
C VAL A 397 7.74 36.54 -3.85
N GLU A 398 8.39 37.59 -3.36
CA GLU A 398 9.64 37.55 -2.58
C GLU A 398 9.45 38.10 -1.14
N GLY A 399 8.26 38.64 -0.84
CA GLY A 399 7.92 39.26 0.45
C GLY A 399 6.45 39.66 0.51
N GLY A 400 5.97 40.00 1.71
CA GLY A 400 4.60 40.45 1.96
C GLY A 400 3.55 39.34 1.87
N THR A 401 2.28 39.76 1.69
CA THR A 401 1.12 38.87 1.63
C THR A 401 0.30 39.10 0.36
N LEU A 402 0.03 38.05 -0.40
CA LEU A 402 -0.88 38.05 -1.54
C LEU A 402 -2.15 37.26 -1.23
N LYS A 403 -3.31 37.85 -1.49
CA LYS A 403 -4.64 37.23 -1.31
C LYS A 403 -5.38 37.24 -2.65
N ILE A 404 -5.92 36.10 -3.06
CA ILE A 404 -6.62 35.92 -4.34
C ILE A 404 -7.96 35.23 -4.07
N ASN A 405 -9.05 35.89 -4.41
CA ASN A 405 -10.40 35.45 -4.05
C ASN A 405 -11.33 35.34 -5.27
N GLY A 406 -12.26 34.38 -5.21
CA GLY A 406 -13.30 34.17 -6.22
C GLY A 406 -12.75 33.65 -7.54
N GLU A 407 -13.48 33.84 -8.63
CA GLU A 407 -13.20 33.31 -9.97
C GLU A 407 -12.01 33.99 -10.71
N SER A 408 -11.01 34.46 -9.95
CA SER A 408 -9.81 35.08 -10.49
C SER A 408 -8.97 34.05 -11.28
N THR A 409 -8.42 34.47 -12.43
CA THR A 409 -7.70 33.58 -13.37
C THR A 409 -6.25 34.03 -13.55
N ILE A 410 -5.32 33.09 -13.44
CA ILE A 410 -3.89 33.28 -13.72
C ILE A 410 -3.51 32.41 -14.91
N GLU A 411 -3.11 33.01 -16.04
CA GLU A 411 -2.63 32.31 -17.22
C GLU A 411 -1.14 32.58 -17.46
N ALA A 412 -0.36 31.53 -17.75
CA ALA A 412 1.06 31.63 -18.08
C ALA A 412 1.43 30.85 -19.36
N LYS A 413 2.43 31.32 -20.11
CA LYS A 413 2.82 30.79 -21.44
C LYS A 413 4.33 30.58 -21.64
N GLY A 414 4.66 29.70 -22.57
CA GLY A 414 6.04 29.33 -22.92
C GLY A 414 6.63 28.20 -22.05
N GLN A 415 7.80 27.68 -22.45
CA GLN A 415 8.31 26.40 -21.96
C GLN A 415 8.70 26.38 -20.47
N LYS A 416 9.07 27.52 -19.90
CA LYS A 416 9.38 27.68 -18.47
C LYS A 416 8.37 28.60 -17.78
N ALA A 417 7.12 28.59 -18.25
CA ALA A 417 6.02 29.31 -17.64
C ALA A 417 5.87 28.94 -16.16
N VAL A 418 5.55 29.92 -15.32
CA VAL A 418 5.15 29.68 -13.93
C VAL A 418 3.86 30.40 -13.60
N GLY A 419 2.86 29.71 -13.04
CA GLY A 419 1.61 30.34 -12.60
C GLY A 419 1.84 31.26 -11.40
N ILE A 420 2.28 30.68 -10.27
CA ILE A 420 2.68 31.41 -9.06
C ILE A 420 4.09 30.97 -8.65
N LYS A 421 5.00 31.92 -8.44
CA LYS A 421 6.41 31.67 -8.08
C LYS A 421 6.79 32.36 -6.77
N ILE A 422 7.43 31.63 -5.86
CA ILE A 422 7.97 32.15 -4.61
C ILE A 422 9.47 31.80 -4.60
N THR A 423 10.34 32.77 -4.83
CA THR A 423 11.78 32.53 -5.06
C THR A 423 12.61 32.53 -3.79
N GLU A 424 12.53 33.58 -3.00
CA GLU A 424 13.35 33.80 -1.80
C GLU A 424 12.52 34.55 -0.74
N GLY A 425 12.90 34.46 0.53
CA GLY A 425 12.21 35.16 1.62
C GLY A 425 10.95 34.47 2.14
N ASN A 426 10.20 35.20 2.97
CA ASN A 426 9.05 34.71 3.75
C ASN A 426 7.68 35.10 3.17
N GLY A 427 7.63 35.51 1.90
CA GLY A 427 6.40 35.93 1.23
C GLY A 427 5.31 34.85 1.23
N SER A 428 4.05 35.26 1.37
CA SER A 428 2.92 34.34 1.51
C SER A 428 1.83 34.56 0.44
N VAL A 429 1.19 33.47 0.02
CA VAL A 429 0.10 33.48 -0.97
C VAL A 429 -1.10 32.69 -0.44
N THR A 430 -2.29 33.26 -0.52
CA THR A 430 -3.56 32.57 -0.24
C THR A 430 -4.49 32.74 -1.43
N MET A 431 -4.96 31.64 -2.02
CA MET A 431 -5.90 31.62 -3.14
C MET A 431 -7.13 30.78 -2.78
N MET A 432 -8.31 31.40 -2.83
CA MET A 432 -9.61 30.80 -2.52
C MET A 432 -10.55 30.92 -3.72
N GLY A 433 -10.77 29.80 -4.41
CA GLY A 433 -11.43 29.75 -5.71
C GLY A 433 -10.52 30.16 -6.87
N GLY A 434 -11.04 30.05 -8.09
CA GLY A 434 -10.35 30.49 -9.30
C GLY A 434 -9.44 29.41 -9.91
N LYS A 435 -8.60 29.84 -10.87
CA LYS A 435 -7.82 28.92 -11.72
C LYS A 435 -6.42 29.44 -12.04
N ILE A 436 -5.46 28.52 -12.08
CA ILE A 436 -4.11 28.69 -12.61
C ILE A 436 -3.99 27.80 -13.87
N GLU A 437 -3.66 28.38 -15.03
CA GLU A 437 -3.72 27.70 -16.32
C GLU A 437 -2.44 27.91 -17.16
N GLY A 438 -1.76 26.80 -17.50
CA GLY A 438 -0.64 26.76 -18.42
C GLY A 438 -1.11 26.62 -19.87
N LYS A 439 -0.68 27.53 -20.75
CA LYS A 439 -1.03 27.52 -22.18
C LYS A 439 0.21 27.35 -23.06
N GLY A 440 0.70 26.10 -23.10
CA GLY A 440 1.77 25.64 -23.99
C GLY A 440 1.29 25.06 -25.32
N ASP A 441 2.23 24.55 -26.11
CA ASP A 441 2.08 23.95 -27.45
C ASP A 441 1.51 22.50 -27.45
N GLY A 442 0.98 22.04 -26.32
CA GLY A 442 0.58 20.65 -26.09
C GLY A 442 1.63 19.79 -25.39
N SER A 443 2.87 20.25 -25.22
CA SER A 443 3.90 19.56 -24.43
C SER A 443 3.65 19.60 -22.91
N GLY A 444 2.97 20.65 -22.44
CA GLY A 444 2.69 20.92 -21.01
C GLY A 444 3.78 21.68 -20.27
N GLN A 445 4.94 21.93 -20.87
CA GLN A 445 6.15 22.46 -20.21
C GLN A 445 5.88 23.73 -19.35
N GLY A 446 6.20 23.65 -18.06
CA GLY A 446 5.99 24.73 -17.07
C GLY A 446 5.64 24.20 -15.67
N ILE A 447 5.47 25.11 -14.71
CA ILE A 447 5.08 24.80 -13.32
C ILE A 447 3.85 25.63 -12.89
N GLY A 448 2.82 25.01 -12.34
CA GLY A 448 1.64 25.75 -11.85
C GLY A 448 1.95 26.63 -10.64
N VAL A 449 2.54 26.03 -9.60
CA VAL A 449 3.07 26.74 -8.41
C VAL A 449 4.49 26.26 -8.13
N ASP A 450 5.47 27.16 -8.11
CA ASP A 450 6.89 26.88 -7.79
C ASP A 450 7.27 27.58 -6.47
N MET A 451 7.34 26.80 -5.39
CA MET A 451 7.54 27.26 -4.02
C MET A 451 8.98 26.93 -3.54
N ALA A 452 9.87 27.92 -3.59
CA ALA A 452 11.30 27.81 -3.24
C ALA A 452 11.76 28.75 -2.10
N GLY A 453 10.91 29.65 -1.63
CA GLY A 453 11.14 30.46 -0.42
C GLY A 453 10.66 29.77 0.87
N ASP A 454 10.88 30.40 2.03
CA ASP A 454 10.56 29.84 3.36
C ASP A 454 9.14 30.20 3.84
N GLY A 455 8.38 30.96 3.06
CA GLY A 455 7.01 31.38 3.35
C GLY A 455 5.95 30.28 3.20
N THR A 456 4.74 30.68 2.78
CA THR A 456 3.59 29.76 2.67
C THR A 456 2.73 29.98 1.43
N VAL A 457 2.17 28.89 0.90
CA VAL A 457 1.09 28.94 -0.11
C VAL A 457 -0.12 28.17 0.41
N THR A 458 -1.31 28.75 0.31
CA THR A 458 -2.58 28.08 0.61
C THR A 458 -3.48 28.14 -0.62
N LEU A 459 -3.92 26.99 -1.11
CA LEU A 459 -4.89 26.83 -2.19
C LEU A 459 -6.17 26.20 -1.61
N THR A 460 -7.32 26.82 -1.83
CA THR A 460 -8.63 26.30 -1.39
C THR A 460 -9.63 26.34 -2.55
N SER A 461 -10.12 25.17 -2.96
CA SER A 461 -10.96 24.96 -4.16
C SER A 461 -10.39 25.64 -5.43
N VAL A 462 -9.10 25.42 -5.72
CA VAL A 462 -8.38 26.00 -6.86
C VAL A 462 -8.12 24.95 -7.93
N GLY A 463 -8.41 25.28 -9.20
CA GLY A 463 -7.97 24.48 -10.35
C GLY A 463 -6.56 24.88 -10.79
N VAL A 464 -5.65 23.91 -10.93
CA VAL A 464 -4.29 24.12 -11.47
C VAL A 464 -4.06 23.12 -12.60
N GLU A 465 -4.04 23.58 -13.86
CA GLU A 465 -3.86 22.68 -15.00
C GLU A 465 -3.01 23.25 -16.15
N GLY A 466 -2.60 22.38 -17.08
CA GLY A 466 -1.86 22.78 -18.30
C GLY A 466 -0.34 22.88 -18.12
N PHE A 467 0.18 22.43 -16.97
CA PHE A 467 1.60 22.42 -16.62
C PHE A 467 2.15 20.98 -16.54
N GLU A 468 3.47 20.81 -16.70
CA GLU A 468 4.15 19.52 -16.56
C GLU A 468 4.37 19.19 -15.08
N THR A 469 4.62 20.20 -14.25
CA THR A 469 4.50 20.07 -12.78
C THR A 469 3.35 20.93 -12.27
N GLY A 470 2.34 20.33 -11.62
CA GLY A 470 1.21 21.07 -11.07
C GLY A 470 1.64 21.99 -9.91
N VAL A 471 2.20 21.41 -8.86
CA VAL A 471 2.79 22.11 -7.71
C VAL A 471 4.18 21.56 -7.41
N LYS A 472 5.17 22.43 -7.21
CA LYS A 472 6.52 22.09 -6.78
C LYS A 472 6.86 22.81 -5.47
N VAL A 473 7.41 22.08 -4.51
CA VAL A 473 7.78 22.59 -3.18
C VAL A 473 9.23 22.21 -2.85
N SER A 474 10.16 23.15 -2.97
CA SER A 474 11.54 23.00 -2.47
C SER A 474 11.67 23.43 -1.00
N LYS A 475 10.95 24.48 -0.58
CA LYS A 475 11.04 25.06 0.78
C LYS A 475 9.68 25.55 1.27
N GLY A 476 9.63 26.01 2.53
CA GLY A 476 8.41 26.50 3.18
C GLY A 476 7.30 25.43 3.26
N LYS A 477 6.05 25.89 3.28
CA LYS A 477 4.86 25.02 3.31
C LYS A 477 3.84 25.37 2.23
N VAL A 478 3.33 24.35 1.53
CA VAL A 478 2.11 24.46 0.72
C VAL A 478 0.97 23.71 1.40
N THR A 479 -0.23 24.29 1.38
CA THR A 479 -1.48 23.67 1.85
C THR A 479 -2.48 23.68 0.69
N ILE A 480 -3.05 22.53 0.34
CA ILE A 480 -4.04 22.37 -0.74
C ILE A 480 -5.31 21.80 -0.12
N SER A 481 -6.45 22.42 -0.36
CA SER A 481 -7.67 22.15 0.43
C SER A 481 -8.96 22.33 -0.36
N GLY A 482 -10.06 21.75 0.15
CA GLY A 482 -11.34 21.72 -0.55
C GLY A 482 -11.25 20.98 -1.89
N GLU A 483 -12.22 21.20 -2.76
CA GLU A 483 -12.33 20.57 -4.10
C GLU A 483 -11.30 21.16 -5.10
N SER A 484 -10.05 21.32 -4.67
CA SER A 484 -8.94 21.72 -5.54
C SER A 484 -8.58 20.58 -6.49
N ALA A 485 -8.34 20.92 -7.75
CA ALA A 485 -7.99 19.96 -8.80
C ALA A 485 -6.63 20.32 -9.40
N ILE A 486 -5.63 19.47 -9.20
CA ILE A 486 -4.25 19.68 -9.70
C ILE A 486 -4.02 18.69 -10.85
N THR A 487 -4.06 19.15 -12.11
CA THR A 487 -3.98 18.30 -13.31
C THR A 487 -2.71 18.59 -14.13
N ALA A 488 -1.69 17.78 -13.93
CA ALA A 488 -0.43 17.85 -14.66
C ALA A 488 -0.49 17.06 -16.00
N ARG A 489 0.15 17.59 -17.06
CA ARG A 489 0.12 17.01 -18.42
C ARG A 489 1.51 16.96 -19.05
N GLY A 490 1.82 15.86 -19.76
CA GLY A 490 3.14 15.59 -20.34
C GLY A 490 3.63 14.17 -20.01
N LYS A 491 4.65 13.67 -20.74
CA LYS A 491 5.11 12.28 -20.59
C LYS A 491 5.77 11.96 -19.25
N LYS A 492 6.33 12.96 -18.57
CA LYS A 492 6.97 12.85 -17.24
C LYS A 492 6.22 13.65 -16.17
N ALA A 493 4.97 14.03 -16.44
CA ALA A 493 4.26 15.02 -15.65
C ALA A 493 4.03 14.61 -14.20
N VAL A 494 4.19 15.58 -13.29
CA VAL A 494 4.08 15.41 -11.84
C VAL A 494 2.97 16.30 -11.29
N GLY A 495 2.00 15.72 -10.57
CA GLY A 495 0.92 16.48 -9.95
C GLY A 495 1.45 17.38 -8.83
N VAL A 496 2.10 16.77 -7.84
CA VAL A 496 2.79 17.46 -6.74
C VAL A 496 4.20 16.90 -6.57
N GLN A 497 5.22 17.76 -6.69
CA GLN A 497 6.63 17.44 -6.39
C GLN A 497 7.08 18.13 -5.11
N ILE A 498 7.75 17.41 -4.22
CA ILE A 498 8.30 17.92 -2.96
C ILE A 498 9.77 17.52 -2.89
N THR A 499 10.66 18.48 -2.68
CA THR A 499 12.11 18.35 -2.71
C THR A 499 12.74 19.16 -1.56
N GLU A 500 14.06 19.06 -1.38
CA GLU A 500 14.80 19.84 -0.37
C GLU A 500 14.12 19.74 1.01
N THR A 501 13.70 20.84 1.65
CA THR A 501 13.04 20.86 2.98
C THR A 501 11.54 21.14 2.90
N GLY A 502 10.96 21.10 1.69
CA GLY A 502 9.58 21.44 1.40
C GLY A 502 8.56 20.56 2.13
N LYS A 503 7.42 21.17 2.49
CA LYS A 503 6.29 20.49 3.14
C LYS A 503 5.00 20.71 2.37
N ALA A 504 4.24 19.65 2.11
CA ALA A 504 2.88 19.76 1.58
C ALA A 504 1.84 19.10 2.50
N GLU A 505 0.71 19.76 2.66
CA GLU A 505 -0.48 19.24 3.33
C GLU A 505 -1.64 19.32 2.33
N VAL A 506 -2.35 18.21 2.10
CA VAL A 506 -3.40 18.12 1.06
C VAL A 506 -4.64 17.45 1.65
N ILE A 507 -5.79 18.14 1.61
CA ILE A 507 -7.03 17.70 2.26
C ILE A 507 -8.25 17.87 1.34
N GLY A 508 -8.94 16.78 1.00
CA GLY A 508 -10.19 16.83 0.20
C GLY A 508 -10.01 17.09 -1.30
N ALA A 509 -8.78 17.04 -1.82
CA ALA A 509 -8.43 17.46 -3.17
C ALA A 509 -8.24 16.28 -4.14
N THR A 510 -8.28 16.56 -5.45
CA THR A 510 -7.91 15.61 -6.51
C THR A 510 -6.57 16.01 -7.14
N ILE A 511 -5.65 15.05 -7.24
CA ILE A 511 -4.37 15.22 -7.95
C ILE A 511 -4.37 14.26 -9.15
N GLU A 512 -4.34 14.82 -10.36
CA GLU A 512 -4.17 14.09 -11.59
C GLU A 512 -2.79 14.36 -12.20
N GLY A 513 -2.16 13.33 -12.73
CA GLY A 513 -0.85 13.48 -13.36
C GLY A 513 -0.33 12.15 -13.88
N GLY A 514 0.99 11.96 -13.83
CA GLY A 514 1.59 10.67 -14.15
C GLY A 514 1.21 10.20 -15.54
N GLY A 515 1.60 10.95 -16.58
CA GLY A 515 1.73 10.43 -17.94
C GLY A 515 2.70 9.26 -17.99
N ASP A 516 2.94 8.65 -19.16
CA ASP A 516 3.59 7.33 -19.30
C ASP A 516 4.78 7.05 -18.36
N TRP A 517 5.66 8.02 -18.15
CA TRP A 517 6.87 7.92 -17.29
C TRP A 517 6.88 8.95 -16.15
N GLY A 518 5.70 9.41 -15.71
CA GLY A 518 5.51 10.40 -14.65
C GLY A 518 5.00 9.80 -13.33
N THR A 519 5.04 10.62 -12.29
CA THR A 519 4.63 10.27 -10.91
C THR A 519 3.59 11.29 -10.44
N VAL A 520 2.43 10.88 -9.92
CA VAL A 520 1.38 11.85 -9.51
C VAL A 520 1.79 12.65 -8.25
N LEU A 521 2.30 12.00 -7.20
CA LEU A 521 2.92 12.62 -6.03
C LEU A 521 4.37 12.12 -5.89
N LYS A 522 5.35 13.03 -5.92
CA LYS A 522 6.78 12.70 -5.81
C LYS A 522 7.43 13.42 -4.63
N VAL A 523 8.09 12.68 -3.74
CA VAL A 523 8.71 13.22 -2.51
C VAL A 523 10.17 12.79 -2.41
N GLU A 524 11.07 13.77 -2.39
CA GLU A 524 12.52 13.57 -2.49
C GLU A 524 13.31 14.41 -1.47
N GLY A 525 14.56 14.02 -1.18
CA GLY A 525 15.49 14.85 -0.40
C GLY A 525 15.22 14.80 1.12
N GLN A 526 14.74 15.89 1.71
CA GLN A 526 14.22 15.96 3.09
C GLN A 526 12.71 16.33 3.10
N GLY A 527 12.05 16.18 1.94
CA GLY A 527 10.65 16.55 1.74
C GLY A 527 9.67 15.75 2.59
N LYS A 528 8.54 16.37 2.91
CA LYS A 528 7.48 15.84 3.80
C LYS A 528 6.09 16.05 3.18
N ALA A 529 5.22 15.06 3.28
CA ALA A 529 3.86 15.13 2.74
C ALA A 529 2.81 14.51 3.67
N GLU A 530 1.68 15.17 3.84
CA GLU A 530 0.52 14.66 4.58
C GLU A 530 -0.75 14.83 3.72
N LEU A 531 -1.32 13.69 3.29
CA LEU A 531 -2.52 13.61 2.45
C LEU A 531 -3.66 13.00 3.26
N LYS A 532 -4.82 13.66 3.26
CA LYS A 532 -6.04 13.18 3.93
C LYS A 532 -7.29 13.35 3.04
N ASP A 533 -8.03 12.26 2.82
CA ASP A 533 -9.23 12.25 1.98
C ASP A 533 -8.92 12.78 0.55
N VAL A 534 -7.94 12.17 -0.13
CA VAL A 534 -7.37 12.64 -1.42
C VAL A 534 -7.48 11.56 -2.50
N THR A 535 -7.87 11.95 -3.72
CA THR A 535 -7.85 11.06 -4.89
C THR A 535 -6.64 11.35 -5.79
N ILE A 536 -5.90 10.32 -6.17
CA ILE A 536 -4.67 10.35 -6.97
C ILE A 536 -4.89 9.56 -8.26
N VAL A 537 -4.90 10.23 -9.42
CA VAL A 537 -5.26 9.64 -10.71
C VAL A 537 -4.13 9.69 -11.73
N GLY A 538 -3.65 8.51 -12.16
CA GLY A 538 -2.66 8.36 -13.22
C GLY A 538 -3.27 8.38 -14.64
N LYS A 539 -2.77 9.26 -15.51
CA LYS A 539 -3.25 9.41 -16.90
C LYS A 539 -2.42 8.65 -17.95
N GLY A 540 -1.23 8.16 -17.61
CA GLY A 540 -0.32 7.43 -18.50
C GLY A 540 -0.78 6.00 -18.85
N ASN A 541 -0.19 5.45 -19.93
CA ASN A 541 -0.53 4.12 -20.44
C ASN A 541 0.39 3.00 -19.93
N GLY A 542 1.62 3.31 -19.48
CA GLY A 542 2.47 2.32 -18.80
C GLY A 542 3.84 2.87 -18.40
N GLY A 543 4.24 2.61 -17.15
CA GLY A 543 5.47 3.13 -16.51
C GLY A 543 5.21 4.14 -15.38
N ASN A 544 3.97 4.61 -15.24
CA ASN A 544 3.59 5.69 -14.33
C ASN A 544 3.37 5.22 -12.87
N LYS A 545 3.62 6.14 -11.94
CA LYS A 545 3.53 5.93 -10.48
C LYS A 545 2.46 6.82 -9.84
N GLY A 546 1.76 6.32 -8.82
CA GLY A 546 0.86 7.11 -7.97
C GLY A 546 1.66 7.96 -7.00
N VAL A 547 2.30 7.32 -6.02
CA VAL A 547 3.21 7.96 -5.06
C VAL A 547 4.62 7.40 -5.21
N GLU A 548 5.63 8.27 -5.21
CA GLU A 548 7.06 7.93 -5.21
C GLU A 548 7.79 8.65 -4.07
N VAL A 549 8.56 7.90 -3.28
CA VAL A 549 9.23 8.40 -2.08
C VAL A 549 10.69 7.96 -2.04
N ASP A 550 11.60 8.94 -2.16
CA ASP A 550 13.04 8.82 -1.94
C ASP A 550 13.48 9.98 -1.01
N THR A 551 13.00 9.94 0.23
CA THR A 551 13.26 10.98 1.24
C THR A 551 14.16 10.44 2.35
N LEU A 552 15.00 11.32 2.89
CA LEU A 552 15.84 11.11 4.08
C LEU A 552 15.19 11.69 5.35
N SER A 553 13.94 12.15 5.23
CA SER A 553 13.13 12.69 6.32
C SER A 553 12.54 11.57 7.19
N GLU A 554 12.73 11.67 8.51
CA GLU A 554 12.19 10.70 9.49
C GLU A 554 10.67 10.74 9.61
N GLU A 555 10.03 11.90 9.35
CA GLU A 555 8.56 12.03 9.32
C GLU A 555 7.95 11.47 8.02
N GLY A 556 8.73 11.42 6.94
CA GLY A 556 8.35 10.75 5.70
C GLY A 556 7.08 11.30 5.02
N VAL A 557 6.19 10.38 4.64
CA VAL A 557 4.91 10.65 3.98
C VAL A 557 3.77 9.96 4.73
N LYS A 558 2.64 10.65 4.91
CA LYS A 558 1.41 10.07 5.46
C LYS A 558 0.28 10.14 4.44
N LEU A 559 -0.42 9.02 4.26
CA LEU A 559 -1.61 8.86 3.43
C LEU A 559 -2.76 8.35 4.31
N THR A 560 -3.86 9.10 4.41
CA THR A 560 -5.05 8.73 5.19
C THR A 560 -6.29 8.86 4.33
N ASN A 561 -7.08 7.80 4.17
CA ASN A 561 -8.20 7.74 3.22
C ASN A 561 -7.80 8.24 1.82
N VAL A 562 -6.67 7.74 1.29
CA VAL A 562 -6.18 8.12 -0.05
C VAL A 562 -6.54 7.04 -1.05
N GLU A 563 -7.20 7.45 -2.14
CA GLU A 563 -7.49 6.59 -3.28
C GLU A 563 -6.45 6.82 -4.37
N ILE A 564 -5.82 5.74 -4.84
CA ILE A 564 -4.80 5.76 -5.90
C ILE A 564 -5.28 4.87 -7.04
N GLU A 565 -5.51 5.44 -8.21
CA GLU A 565 -5.91 4.70 -9.41
C GLU A 565 -5.19 5.18 -10.69
N GLY A 566 -5.41 4.45 -11.80
CA GLY A 566 -4.88 4.85 -13.10
C GLY A 566 -3.35 4.68 -13.28
N VAL A 567 -2.66 4.02 -12.35
CA VAL A 567 -1.18 3.92 -12.35
C VAL A 567 -0.69 2.48 -12.50
N THR A 568 0.49 2.27 -13.10
CA THR A 568 1.12 0.94 -13.14
C THR A 568 1.85 0.57 -11.86
N THR A 569 2.32 1.55 -11.09
CA THR A 569 2.78 1.37 -9.71
C THR A 569 1.96 2.26 -8.78
N GLY A 570 1.32 1.68 -7.75
CA GLY A 570 0.54 2.45 -6.78
C GLY A 570 1.42 3.34 -5.90
N VAL A 571 2.19 2.72 -5.00
CA VAL A 571 3.15 3.38 -4.12
C VAL A 571 4.55 2.77 -4.30
N SER A 572 5.58 3.60 -4.43
CA SER A 572 6.97 3.22 -4.71
C SER A 572 7.91 3.90 -3.71
N VAL A 573 8.56 3.12 -2.83
CA VAL A 573 9.45 3.65 -1.78
C VAL A 573 10.85 3.06 -1.92
N SER A 574 11.86 3.93 -2.00
CA SER A 574 13.28 3.58 -2.07
C SER A 574 14.09 4.07 -0.86
N LYS A 575 13.66 5.17 -0.22
CA LYS A 575 14.20 5.70 1.04
C LYS A 575 13.11 6.42 1.83
N GLY A 576 13.20 6.34 3.15
CA GLY A 576 12.30 7.06 4.06
C GLY A 576 11.02 6.29 4.39
N LYS A 577 10.18 6.90 5.23
CA LYS A 577 8.99 6.26 5.79
C LYS A 577 7.71 6.63 5.03
N VAL A 578 6.80 5.68 4.87
CA VAL A 578 5.43 5.93 4.39
C VAL A 578 4.42 5.26 5.31
N MET A 579 3.52 6.06 5.89
CA MET A 579 2.38 5.58 6.66
C MET A 579 1.12 5.66 5.81
N ILE A 580 0.41 4.54 5.66
CA ILE A 580 -0.86 4.44 4.93
C ILE A 580 -1.94 3.97 5.91
N SER A 581 -3.09 4.66 5.95
CA SER A 581 -4.12 4.35 6.96
C SER A 581 -5.54 4.69 6.53
N GLY A 582 -6.51 4.22 7.32
CA GLY A 582 -7.95 4.42 7.05
C GLY A 582 -8.43 3.53 5.91
N GLU A 583 -9.38 4.02 5.12
CA GLU A 583 -9.99 3.26 4.02
C GLU A 583 -9.21 3.40 2.69
N SER A 584 -7.89 3.66 2.76
CA SER A 584 -7.05 3.94 1.59
C SER A 584 -7.04 2.77 0.57
N THR A 585 -7.25 3.08 -0.70
CA THR A 585 -7.31 2.13 -1.83
C THR A 585 -6.14 2.34 -2.79
N ILE A 586 -5.51 1.25 -3.23
CA ILE A 586 -4.34 1.32 -4.12
C ILE A 586 -4.55 0.37 -5.31
N THR A 587 -4.92 0.92 -6.47
CA THR A 587 -5.39 0.18 -7.65
C THR A 587 -4.42 0.30 -8.82
N ALA A 588 -3.65 -0.76 -9.07
CA ALA A 588 -2.68 -0.84 -10.14
C ALA A 588 -3.29 -1.35 -11.46
N LYS A 589 -3.10 -0.60 -12.55
CA LYS A 589 -3.50 -0.98 -13.92
C LYS A 589 -2.94 -2.37 -14.27
N GLY A 590 -3.80 -3.22 -14.84
CA GLY A 590 -3.42 -4.52 -15.40
C GLY A 590 -2.93 -5.57 -14.40
N GLY A 591 -3.12 -5.37 -13.08
CA GLY A 591 -2.53 -6.23 -12.05
C GLY A 591 -1.05 -5.95 -11.79
N GLY A 592 -0.61 -4.70 -12.05
CA GLY A 592 0.74 -4.21 -11.73
C GLY A 592 1.01 -4.10 -10.22
N THR A 593 2.09 -3.40 -9.87
CA THR A 593 2.58 -3.34 -8.49
C THR A 593 1.79 -2.32 -7.67
N GLY A 594 0.92 -2.78 -6.77
CA GLY A 594 0.22 -1.90 -5.84
C GLY A 594 1.18 -1.21 -4.88
N LEU A 595 2.10 -1.96 -4.28
CA LEU A 595 3.11 -1.43 -3.35
C LEU A 595 4.50 -2.00 -3.64
N SER A 596 5.48 -1.12 -3.84
CA SER A 596 6.89 -1.47 -4.05
C SER A 596 7.75 -0.85 -2.95
N VAL A 597 8.47 -1.68 -2.20
CA VAL A 597 9.39 -1.26 -1.14
C VAL A 597 10.78 -1.79 -1.44
N SER A 598 11.75 -0.87 -1.51
CA SER A 598 13.11 -1.14 -1.96
C SER A 598 14.12 -0.28 -1.19
N GLY A 599 15.42 -0.53 -1.39
CA GLY A 599 16.47 0.29 -0.79
C GLY A 599 16.35 0.37 0.74
N MET A 600 16.27 1.58 1.28
CA MET A 600 16.03 1.85 2.71
C MET A 600 14.61 2.41 2.94
N GLY A 601 13.64 1.99 2.12
CA GLY A 601 12.23 2.34 2.28
C GLY A 601 11.57 1.56 3.42
N GLU A 602 10.76 2.25 4.22
CA GLU A 602 9.92 1.66 5.27
C GLU A 602 8.46 2.03 5.03
N VAL A 603 7.57 1.03 5.03
CA VAL A 603 6.13 1.24 4.82
C VAL A 603 5.32 0.55 5.90
N THR A 604 4.37 1.28 6.49
CA THR A 604 3.36 0.74 7.41
C THR A 604 1.97 1.04 6.86
N MET A 605 1.18 0.01 6.57
CA MET A 605 -0.21 0.13 6.13
C MET A 605 -1.18 -0.45 7.17
N MET A 606 -2.17 0.33 7.59
CA MET A 606 -3.16 -0.04 8.61
C MET A 606 -4.59 0.17 8.09
N GLY A 607 -5.26 -0.91 7.74
CA GLY A 607 -6.53 -0.88 7.01
C GLY A 607 -6.35 -0.60 5.51
N GLY A 608 -7.47 -0.57 4.78
CA GLY A 608 -7.48 -0.31 3.35
C GLY A 608 -7.21 -1.54 2.49
N LYS A 609 -6.98 -1.32 1.19
CA LYS A 609 -6.95 -2.37 0.17
C LYS A 609 -5.93 -2.10 -0.94
N ILE A 610 -5.27 -3.15 -1.40
CA ILE A 610 -4.37 -3.17 -2.55
C ILE A 610 -4.97 -4.06 -3.65
N GLU A 611 -5.19 -3.49 -4.83
CA GLU A 611 -5.52 -4.19 -6.07
C GLU A 611 -4.30 -4.16 -7.00
N GLY A 612 -3.42 -5.13 -6.82
CA GLY A 612 -2.06 -5.18 -7.39
C GLY A 612 -1.14 -6.00 -6.49
N SER A 613 0.08 -6.27 -6.95
CA SER A 613 1.07 -7.02 -6.16
C SER A 613 1.76 -6.14 -5.11
N VAL A 614 2.29 -6.77 -4.06
CA VAL A 614 3.24 -6.15 -3.13
C VAL A 614 4.64 -6.72 -3.39
N SER A 615 5.65 -5.86 -3.48
CA SER A 615 7.03 -6.26 -3.76
C SER A 615 7.98 -5.68 -2.71
N VAL A 616 8.85 -6.52 -2.13
CA VAL A 616 9.88 -6.11 -1.15
C VAL A 616 11.27 -6.59 -1.59
N SER A 617 12.23 -5.66 -1.60
CA SER A 617 13.60 -5.88 -2.07
C SER A 617 14.63 -4.97 -1.39
N GLY A 618 15.91 -5.18 -1.65
CA GLY A 618 17.00 -4.44 -1.02
C GLY A 618 17.02 -4.67 0.50
N THR A 619 17.03 -3.59 1.27
CA THR A 619 16.87 -3.58 2.74
C THR A 619 15.50 -3.04 3.17
N GLY A 620 14.51 -3.06 2.26
CA GLY A 620 13.18 -2.50 2.51
C GLY A 620 12.40 -3.22 3.61
N ASN A 621 11.57 -2.47 4.33
CA ASN A 621 10.70 -2.98 5.40
C ASN A 621 9.23 -2.65 5.10
N ALA A 622 8.35 -3.65 5.08
CA ALA A 622 6.92 -3.47 4.86
C ALA A 622 6.11 -4.19 5.94
N GLU A 623 5.35 -3.44 6.75
CA GLU A 623 4.33 -3.99 7.66
C GLU A 623 2.92 -3.62 7.19
N LEU A 624 2.08 -4.62 6.93
CA LEU A 624 0.68 -4.45 6.55
C LEU A 624 -0.23 -5.09 7.60
N LYS A 625 -1.26 -4.39 8.03
CA LYS A 625 -2.11 -4.79 9.15
C LYS A 625 -3.57 -4.49 8.84
N ASP A 626 -4.43 -5.50 8.96
CA ASP A 626 -5.86 -5.41 8.65
C ASP A 626 -6.13 -5.02 7.16
N VAL A 627 -5.27 -5.46 6.22
CA VAL A 627 -5.28 -5.11 4.77
C VAL A 627 -5.73 -6.27 3.88
N GLU A 628 -6.50 -6.00 2.82
CA GLU A 628 -6.72 -6.94 1.69
C GLU A 628 -5.79 -6.66 0.50
N ILE A 629 -5.13 -7.71 0.00
CA ILE A 629 -4.36 -7.74 -1.26
C ILE A 629 -5.11 -8.61 -2.28
N SER A 630 -5.30 -8.12 -3.50
CA SER A 630 -6.10 -8.80 -4.53
C SER A 630 -5.70 -8.42 -5.97
N LYS A 631 -6.29 -9.10 -6.96
CA LYS A 631 -6.12 -8.84 -8.42
C LYS A 631 -4.68 -8.97 -8.96
N ALA A 632 -3.79 -9.66 -8.24
CA ALA A 632 -2.43 -9.98 -8.68
C ALA A 632 -2.26 -11.47 -9.00
N THR A 633 -1.32 -11.81 -9.87
CA THR A 633 -0.92 -13.22 -10.10
C THR A 633 -0.08 -13.75 -8.93
N THR A 634 0.91 -12.99 -8.50
CA THR A 634 1.61 -13.20 -7.23
C THR A 634 1.21 -12.08 -6.28
N GLY A 635 0.62 -12.43 -5.12
CA GLY A 635 0.08 -11.44 -4.17
C GLY A 635 1.18 -10.62 -3.50
N VAL A 636 2.17 -11.29 -2.94
CA VAL A 636 3.37 -10.70 -2.33
C VAL A 636 4.60 -11.38 -2.89
N SER A 637 5.64 -10.63 -3.25
CA SER A 637 6.95 -11.15 -3.67
C SER A 637 8.05 -10.51 -2.84
N VAL A 638 8.95 -11.33 -2.28
CA VAL A 638 10.03 -10.89 -1.38
C VAL A 638 11.36 -11.49 -1.85
N THR A 639 12.20 -10.66 -2.46
CA THR A 639 13.55 -11.08 -2.92
C THR A 639 14.63 -10.74 -1.89
N SER A 640 14.43 -9.70 -1.07
CA SER A 640 15.20 -9.45 0.15
C SER A 640 14.52 -8.38 1.00
N GLY A 641 15.06 -8.12 2.20
CA GLY A 641 14.41 -7.20 3.15
C GLY A 641 13.36 -7.92 3.99
N LYS A 642 12.40 -7.18 4.52
CA LYS A 642 11.45 -7.66 5.53
C LYS A 642 10.00 -7.37 5.16
N PHE A 643 9.17 -8.40 5.23
CA PHE A 643 7.73 -8.31 5.04
C PHE A 643 6.99 -8.90 6.24
N VAL A 644 6.06 -8.13 6.80
CA VAL A 644 5.20 -8.52 7.91
C VAL A 644 3.74 -8.26 7.53
N MET A 645 2.87 -9.26 7.64
CA MET A 645 1.44 -9.09 7.41
C MET A 645 0.61 -9.64 8.57
N ARG A 646 -0.34 -8.85 9.08
CA ARG A 646 -1.13 -9.14 10.28
C ARG A 646 -2.63 -9.02 10.00
N ARG A 647 -3.42 -10.06 10.29
CA ARG A 647 -4.89 -10.10 10.14
C ARG A 647 -5.40 -9.62 8.77
N GLY A 648 -4.61 -9.88 7.73
CA GLY A 648 -4.92 -9.48 6.35
C GLY A 648 -5.45 -10.63 5.51
N LYS A 649 -5.81 -10.31 4.26
CA LYS A 649 -6.27 -11.28 3.27
C LYS A 649 -5.49 -11.15 1.96
N ILE A 650 -5.15 -12.27 1.33
CA ILE A 650 -4.49 -12.33 0.02
C ILE A 650 -5.36 -13.19 -0.92
N THR A 651 -5.77 -12.62 -2.05
CA THR A 651 -6.63 -13.29 -3.05
C THR A 651 -5.98 -13.24 -4.44
N GLY A 652 -5.46 -14.38 -4.91
CA GLY A 652 -4.73 -14.49 -6.17
C GLY A 652 -5.61 -14.78 -7.41
N SER A 653 -4.95 -15.22 -8.49
CA SER A 653 -5.54 -15.54 -9.80
C SER A 653 -5.61 -17.04 -10.15
N GLU A 654 -5.54 -17.91 -9.13
CA GLU A 654 -5.44 -19.39 -9.22
C GLU A 654 -4.21 -19.97 -9.94
N ARG A 655 -3.36 -19.13 -10.56
CA ARG A 655 -2.17 -19.57 -11.32
C ARG A 655 -0.81 -19.19 -10.71
N GLY A 656 -0.75 -18.21 -9.81
CA GLY A 656 0.48 -17.80 -9.13
C GLY A 656 0.41 -17.92 -7.60
N SER A 657 1.41 -17.41 -6.91
CA SER A 657 1.60 -17.60 -5.46
C SER A 657 0.85 -16.56 -4.62
N GLY A 658 0.34 -16.93 -3.45
CA GLY A 658 -0.16 -15.97 -2.46
C GLY A 658 0.98 -15.09 -1.94
N VAL A 659 2.03 -15.74 -1.44
CA VAL A 659 3.33 -15.13 -1.10
C VAL A 659 4.44 -15.93 -1.77
N ASP A 660 5.45 -15.23 -2.29
CA ASP A 660 6.60 -15.81 -2.99
C ASP A 660 7.92 -15.25 -2.44
N ILE A 661 8.90 -16.12 -2.19
CA ILE A 661 10.19 -15.78 -1.58
C ILE A 661 11.33 -16.30 -2.45
N SER A 662 12.04 -15.37 -3.09
CA SER A 662 13.02 -15.66 -4.16
C SER A 662 14.45 -15.20 -3.84
N GLY A 663 14.74 -14.96 -2.56
CA GLY A 663 16.07 -14.54 -2.12
C GLY A 663 16.19 -14.38 -0.61
N LYS A 664 16.91 -13.35 -0.16
CA LYS A 664 17.35 -13.16 1.24
C LYS A 664 16.30 -12.45 2.10
N GLY A 665 15.07 -12.96 2.11
CA GLY A 665 13.90 -12.33 2.74
C GLY A 665 13.59 -12.81 4.15
N GLU A 666 13.11 -11.90 5.00
CA GLU A 666 12.33 -12.22 6.20
C GLU A 666 10.84 -12.05 5.90
N VAL A 667 10.04 -13.11 6.09
CA VAL A 667 8.58 -13.07 5.90
C VAL A 667 7.88 -13.55 7.15
N THR A 668 6.96 -12.73 7.67
CA THR A 668 6.11 -13.05 8.82
C THR A 668 4.64 -12.81 8.48
N LEU A 669 3.83 -13.87 8.51
CA LEU A 669 2.38 -13.82 8.32
C LEU A 669 1.71 -14.22 9.62
N GLU A 670 0.88 -13.36 10.21
CA GLU A 670 0.18 -13.63 11.47
C GLU A 670 -1.33 -13.39 11.27
N GLU A 671 -2.15 -14.44 11.43
CA GLU A 671 -3.61 -14.40 11.24
C GLU A 671 -4.04 -14.01 9.80
N VAL A 672 -3.24 -14.36 8.79
CA VAL A 672 -3.48 -14.04 7.38
C VAL A 672 -4.29 -15.12 6.65
N ASP A 673 -5.23 -14.69 5.80
CA ASP A 673 -6.08 -15.57 4.98
C ASP A 673 -5.67 -15.53 3.50
N ILE A 674 -5.07 -16.60 2.98
CA ILE A 674 -4.64 -16.76 1.58
C ILE A 674 -5.64 -17.64 0.82
N SER A 675 -6.09 -17.21 -0.36
CA SER A 675 -7.02 -17.99 -1.19
C SER A 675 -6.92 -17.73 -2.70
N LYS A 676 -7.46 -18.65 -3.51
CA LYS A 676 -7.49 -18.58 -4.99
C LYS A 676 -6.09 -18.47 -5.62
N VAL A 677 -5.22 -19.42 -5.34
CA VAL A 677 -3.80 -19.39 -5.73
C VAL A 677 -3.35 -20.73 -6.30
N GLY A 678 -2.26 -20.71 -7.08
CA GLY A 678 -1.53 -21.92 -7.45
C GLY A 678 -0.80 -22.50 -6.25
N TYR A 679 -0.06 -21.62 -5.56
CA TYR A 679 0.69 -21.91 -4.34
C TYR A 679 0.27 -20.96 -3.21
N GLY A 680 0.10 -21.45 -1.99
CA GLY A 680 -0.23 -20.59 -0.85
C GLY A 680 0.93 -19.68 -0.48
N VAL A 681 2.02 -20.30 -0.02
CA VAL A 681 3.34 -19.69 0.12
C VAL A 681 4.35 -20.50 -0.70
N SER A 682 5.24 -19.81 -1.39
CA SER A 682 6.28 -20.33 -2.28
C SER A 682 7.66 -19.83 -1.83
N VAL A 683 8.67 -20.70 -1.89
CA VAL A 683 10.07 -20.40 -1.62
C VAL A 683 10.92 -21.08 -2.70
N SER A 684 11.63 -20.30 -3.51
CA SER A 684 12.29 -20.76 -4.75
C SER A 684 13.81 -20.90 -4.62
N GLU A 685 14.46 -21.31 -5.72
CA GLU A 685 15.92 -21.28 -5.90
C GLU A 685 16.54 -19.94 -5.44
N GLY A 686 17.69 -20.03 -4.76
CA GLY A 686 18.42 -18.88 -4.20
C GLY A 686 17.90 -18.34 -2.85
N ALA A 687 16.75 -18.81 -2.34
CA ALA A 687 16.15 -18.28 -1.13
C ALA A 687 16.94 -18.60 0.17
N SER A 688 16.98 -17.65 1.10
CA SER A 688 17.56 -17.80 2.44
C SER A 688 16.96 -16.77 3.41
N GLY A 689 17.01 -17.04 4.72
CA GLY A 689 16.34 -16.21 5.73
C GLY A 689 15.28 -17.01 6.48
N THR A 690 14.16 -16.37 6.82
CA THR A 690 13.11 -16.99 7.65
C THR A 690 11.72 -16.75 7.08
N LEU A 691 10.95 -17.83 6.93
CA LEU A 691 9.50 -17.81 6.72
C LEU A 691 8.79 -18.20 8.02
N THR A 692 7.96 -17.32 8.54
CA THR A 692 7.10 -17.57 9.71
C THR A 692 5.65 -17.37 9.33
N VAL A 693 4.81 -18.39 9.53
CA VAL A 693 3.36 -18.34 9.31
C VAL A 693 2.67 -18.76 10.61
N LYS A 694 1.82 -17.90 11.18
CA LYS A 694 1.10 -18.16 12.44
C LYS A 694 -0.39 -17.96 12.25
N LYS A 695 -1.20 -18.95 12.65
CA LYS A 695 -2.67 -18.95 12.54
C LYS A 695 -3.12 -18.66 11.09
N GLY A 696 -4.35 -18.18 10.91
CA GLY A 696 -4.91 -17.90 9.58
C GLY A 696 -5.22 -19.16 8.77
N SER A 697 -5.48 -19.00 7.47
CA SER A 697 -5.74 -20.12 6.58
C SER A 697 -5.17 -19.93 5.17
N ILE A 698 -4.73 -21.03 4.57
CA ILE A 698 -4.30 -21.15 3.18
C ILE A 698 -5.27 -22.12 2.51
N LYS A 699 -6.22 -21.62 1.71
CA LYS A 699 -7.39 -22.40 1.26
C LYS A 699 -7.70 -22.32 -0.23
N GLY A 700 -8.10 -23.46 -0.80
CA GLY A 700 -8.51 -23.57 -2.20
C GLY A 700 -7.37 -23.35 -3.19
N PHE A 701 -6.17 -23.86 -2.87
CA PHE A 701 -5.03 -23.86 -3.78
C PHE A 701 -5.04 -25.08 -4.72
N THR A 702 -4.42 -24.96 -5.89
CA THR A 702 -4.38 -26.03 -6.92
C THR A 702 -3.13 -26.91 -6.86
N GLY A 703 -1.99 -26.34 -6.45
CA GLY A 703 -0.70 -27.01 -6.29
C GLY A 703 -0.38 -27.33 -4.81
N THR A 704 0.47 -26.51 -4.19
CA THR A 704 0.95 -26.70 -2.81
C THR A 704 0.50 -25.59 -1.86
N GLY A 705 0.10 -25.92 -0.63
CA GLY A 705 -0.21 -24.94 0.42
C GLY A 705 1.02 -24.15 0.87
N VAL A 706 2.09 -24.84 1.30
CA VAL A 706 3.41 -24.25 1.55
C VAL A 706 4.46 -25.04 0.77
N SER A 707 5.00 -24.45 -0.31
CA SER A 707 6.05 -25.01 -1.15
C SER A 707 7.41 -24.42 -0.76
N VAL A 708 8.38 -25.29 -0.50
CA VAL A 708 9.79 -24.94 -0.26
C VAL A 708 10.61 -25.73 -1.24
N GLU A 709 10.91 -25.16 -2.41
CA GLU A 709 11.51 -25.92 -3.50
C GLU A 709 13.01 -26.10 -3.27
N GLU A 710 13.72 -25.02 -2.93
CA GLU A 710 15.15 -25.04 -2.64
C GLU A 710 15.54 -24.03 -1.54
N GLY A 711 16.82 -24.02 -1.15
CA GLY A 711 17.42 -22.93 -0.38
C GLY A 711 17.66 -23.22 1.10
N ALA A 712 18.09 -22.18 1.82
CA ALA A 712 18.52 -22.24 3.22
C ALA A 712 17.53 -21.56 4.18
N VAL A 713 16.26 -21.46 3.78
CA VAL A 713 15.20 -20.79 4.58
C VAL A 713 14.80 -21.66 5.77
N VAL A 714 14.74 -21.07 6.96
CA VAL A 714 14.08 -21.69 8.12
C VAL A 714 12.58 -21.43 8.02
N VAL A 715 11.78 -22.49 8.04
CA VAL A 715 10.32 -22.42 7.83
C VAL A 715 9.60 -22.85 9.09
N ASN A 716 8.82 -21.94 9.68
CA ASN A 716 8.03 -22.18 10.88
C ASN A 716 6.56 -21.90 10.60
N VAL A 717 5.71 -22.92 10.70
CA VAL A 717 4.25 -22.82 10.53
C VAL A 717 3.57 -23.22 11.84
N ASP A 718 2.84 -22.32 12.49
CA ASP A 718 2.24 -22.51 13.82
C ASP A 718 0.72 -22.27 13.77
N GLY A 719 -0.11 -23.22 14.18
CA GLY A 719 -1.57 -23.12 14.27
C GLY A 719 -2.32 -22.78 12.96
N THR A 720 -1.68 -22.95 11.80
CA THR A 720 -2.23 -22.57 10.48
C THR A 720 -3.12 -23.68 9.91
N LYS A 721 -4.21 -23.31 9.21
CA LYS A 721 -5.05 -24.26 8.45
C LYS A 721 -4.68 -24.26 6.97
N ILE A 722 -4.41 -25.42 6.38
CA ILE A 722 -4.00 -25.61 4.99
C ILE A 722 -5.02 -26.55 4.31
N MET A 723 -5.82 -26.01 3.39
CA MET A 723 -6.94 -26.72 2.75
C MET A 723 -6.80 -26.65 1.22
N GLY A 724 -6.66 -27.79 0.56
CA GLY A 724 -6.49 -27.82 -0.91
C GLY A 724 -7.77 -27.55 -1.71
N LYS A 725 -7.82 -28.05 -2.95
CA LYS A 725 -9.07 -28.21 -3.74
C LYS A 725 -9.45 -29.70 -3.94
N GLY A 726 -8.85 -30.62 -3.19
CA GLY A 726 -9.04 -32.07 -3.36
C GLY A 726 -8.46 -32.65 -4.65
N SER A 727 -7.58 -31.95 -5.36
CA SER A 727 -6.99 -32.46 -6.60
C SER A 727 -5.99 -33.59 -6.29
N GLY A 728 -5.97 -34.63 -7.13
CA GLY A 728 -5.11 -35.82 -6.97
C GLY A 728 -3.59 -35.59 -7.06
N THR A 729 -3.14 -34.34 -7.19
CA THR A 729 -1.74 -33.91 -7.19
C THR A 729 -1.43 -32.85 -6.13
N SER A 730 -2.43 -32.33 -5.41
CA SER A 730 -2.26 -31.24 -4.44
C SER A 730 -1.52 -31.68 -3.18
N LYS A 731 -0.76 -30.77 -2.59
CA LYS A 731 0.10 -31.02 -1.42
C LYS A 731 -0.17 -30.00 -0.32
N GLY A 732 -0.24 -30.41 0.95
CA GLY A 732 -0.34 -29.47 2.07
C GLY A 732 0.94 -28.68 2.25
N VAL A 733 2.03 -29.39 2.58
CA VAL A 733 3.40 -28.86 2.66
C VAL A 733 4.30 -29.69 1.75
N SER A 734 5.21 -29.06 1.01
CA SER A 734 6.20 -29.72 0.15
C SER A 734 7.58 -29.15 0.39
N VAL A 735 8.56 -30.00 0.70
CA VAL A 735 9.98 -29.65 0.87
C VAL A 735 10.78 -30.35 -0.23
N GLY A 736 11.52 -29.59 -1.03
CA GLY A 736 12.27 -30.07 -2.19
C GLY A 736 13.64 -30.66 -1.84
N SER A 737 14.31 -31.22 -2.85
CA SER A 737 15.58 -31.95 -2.73
C SER A 737 16.73 -31.07 -2.22
N SER A 738 16.77 -29.81 -2.67
CA SER A 738 17.89 -28.89 -2.47
C SER A 738 17.72 -27.98 -1.25
N VAL A 739 16.70 -28.23 -0.42
CA VAL A 739 16.47 -27.51 0.83
C VAL A 739 17.52 -27.92 1.87
N THR A 740 18.07 -26.95 2.59
CA THR A 740 19.06 -27.18 3.67
C THR A 740 18.60 -26.65 5.03
N GLY A 741 17.59 -25.77 5.05
CA GLY A 741 16.96 -25.27 6.27
C GLY A 741 16.13 -26.32 7.01
N ALA A 742 15.74 -26.00 8.24
CA ALA A 742 14.81 -26.80 9.02
C ALA A 742 13.36 -26.35 8.79
N VAL A 743 12.44 -27.32 8.75
CA VAL A 743 11.00 -27.08 8.60
C VAL A 743 10.27 -27.55 9.85
N THR A 744 9.58 -26.62 10.52
CA THR A 744 8.82 -26.85 11.75
C THR A 744 7.34 -26.59 11.49
N LEU A 745 6.50 -27.60 11.68
CA LEU A 745 5.05 -27.55 11.60
C LEU A 745 4.48 -27.79 13.00
N LYS A 746 3.76 -26.83 13.56
CA LYS A 746 3.27 -26.88 14.94
C LYS A 746 1.77 -26.59 14.98
N ASP A 747 0.98 -27.48 15.55
CA ASP A 747 -0.49 -27.35 15.64
C ASP A 747 -1.18 -27.11 14.27
N VAL A 748 -0.53 -27.51 13.16
CA VAL A 748 -1.00 -27.30 11.78
C VAL A 748 -2.11 -28.29 11.44
N THR A 749 -3.14 -27.82 10.74
CA THR A 749 -4.20 -28.68 10.19
C THR A 749 -4.09 -28.69 8.67
N VAL A 750 -4.00 -29.88 8.08
CA VAL A 750 -3.95 -30.11 6.63
C VAL A 750 -5.16 -30.94 6.19
N SER A 751 -5.93 -30.47 5.21
CA SER A 751 -7.07 -31.21 4.63
C SER A 751 -7.20 -31.01 3.11
N GLU A 752 -8.01 -31.86 2.46
CA GLU A 752 -8.40 -31.72 1.05
C GLU A 752 -7.19 -31.72 0.08
N VAL A 753 -6.19 -32.54 0.38
CA VAL A 753 -4.97 -32.72 -0.43
C VAL A 753 -4.66 -34.19 -0.71
N ALA A 754 -3.92 -34.46 -1.79
CA ALA A 754 -3.43 -35.80 -2.13
C ALA A 754 -2.24 -36.19 -1.24
N THR A 755 -1.31 -35.28 -0.96
CA THR A 755 -0.23 -35.51 0.01
C THR A 755 -0.28 -34.49 1.13
N GLY A 756 -0.34 -34.94 2.39
CA GLY A 756 -0.38 -34.04 3.54
C GLY A 756 0.91 -33.24 3.68
N VAL A 757 2.02 -33.94 3.89
CA VAL A 757 3.38 -33.38 3.90
C VAL A 757 4.29 -34.24 3.00
N GLN A 758 5.02 -33.61 2.07
CA GLN A 758 6.04 -34.27 1.26
C GLN A 758 7.43 -33.71 1.58
N MET A 759 8.42 -34.60 1.68
CA MET A 759 9.82 -34.28 1.91
C MET A 759 10.70 -35.03 0.90
N LEU A 760 11.14 -34.32 -0.14
CA LEU A 760 12.05 -34.79 -1.18
C LEU A 760 13.53 -34.56 -0.82
N GLY A 761 13.79 -33.76 0.21
CA GLY A 761 15.09 -33.39 0.78
C GLY A 761 14.89 -32.52 2.03
N GLY A 762 15.95 -31.83 2.47
CA GLY A 762 15.96 -31.09 3.76
C GLY A 762 16.64 -31.87 4.88
N LYS A 763 17.38 -31.18 5.75
CA LYS A 763 18.06 -31.84 6.88
C LYS A 763 17.09 -32.31 7.97
N LYS A 764 16.07 -31.51 8.28
CA LYS A 764 15.14 -31.80 9.38
C LYS A 764 13.73 -31.28 9.09
N LEU A 765 12.76 -32.19 9.20
CA LEU A 765 11.34 -31.89 9.35
C LEU A 765 10.91 -32.23 10.78
N THR A 766 10.14 -31.35 11.41
CA THR A 766 9.51 -31.62 12.71
C THR A 766 8.04 -31.21 12.63
N MET A 767 7.14 -32.14 12.95
CA MET A 767 5.72 -31.86 13.12
C MET A 767 5.30 -32.13 14.57
N GLU A 768 4.82 -31.09 15.25
CA GLU A 768 4.25 -31.17 16.59
C GLU A 768 2.73 -31.02 16.54
N ARG A 769 2.02 -32.00 17.13
CA ARG A 769 0.56 -32.06 17.21
C ARG A 769 -0.04 -31.91 15.81
N GLY A 770 -1.14 -31.17 15.69
CA GLY A 770 -1.81 -30.94 14.41
C GLY A 770 -2.49 -32.19 13.85
N SER A 771 -3.03 -32.06 12.63
CA SER A 771 -3.72 -33.16 11.95
C SER A 771 -3.57 -33.09 10.43
N ILE A 772 -3.62 -34.26 9.79
CA ILE A 772 -3.53 -34.45 8.35
C ILE A 772 -4.70 -35.33 7.92
N THR A 773 -5.54 -34.82 7.01
CA THR A 773 -6.62 -35.57 6.34
C THR A 773 -6.37 -35.59 4.83
N VAL A 774 -6.22 -36.76 4.23
CA VAL A 774 -5.90 -36.91 2.79
C VAL A 774 -7.01 -37.58 2.00
N VAL A 775 -7.13 -37.22 0.72
CA VAL A 775 -8.15 -37.79 -0.17
C VAL A 775 -7.84 -39.24 -0.58
N GLU A 776 -8.74 -39.83 -1.36
CA GLU A 776 -8.57 -41.15 -2.00
C GLU A 776 -7.21 -41.26 -2.71
N ASN A 777 -6.56 -42.43 -2.62
CA ASN A 777 -5.19 -42.69 -3.08
C ASN A 777 -4.08 -41.81 -2.45
N GLY A 778 -4.41 -40.90 -1.54
CA GLY A 778 -3.46 -39.96 -0.92
C GLY A 778 -2.45 -40.59 0.05
N VAL A 779 -1.49 -39.77 0.51
CA VAL A 779 -0.43 -40.14 1.48
C VAL A 779 -0.32 -39.08 2.58
N GLY A 780 -0.40 -39.48 3.85
CA GLY A 780 -0.34 -38.54 4.97
C GLY A 780 0.99 -37.79 5.04
N VAL A 781 2.08 -38.51 5.27
CA VAL A 781 3.46 -37.98 5.20
C VAL A 781 4.29 -38.83 4.25
N SER A 782 4.96 -38.21 3.29
CA SER A 782 5.83 -38.89 2.31
C SER A 782 7.27 -38.37 2.42
N VAL A 783 8.22 -39.25 2.72
CA VAL A 783 9.65 -38.95 2.86
C VAL A 783 10.39 -39.70 1.77
N GLU A 784 10.97 -39.03 0.77
CA GLU A 784 11.33 -39.67 -0.50
C GLU A 784 12.84 -39.70 -0.82
N GLY A 785 13.64 -38.75 -0.32
CA GLY A 785 15.08 -38.78 -0.52
C GLY A 785 15.88 -37.75 0.29
N GLY A 786 17.20 -37.96 0.31
CA GLY A 786 18.21 -37.09 0.91
C GLY A 786 19.14 -37.82 1.89
N GLU A 787 20.39 -37.36 1.98
CA GLU A 787 21.30 -37.76 3.06
C GLU A 787 20.99 -36.99 4.36
N GLU A 788 21.20 -37.62 5.52
CA GLU A 788 20.93 -37.09 6.87
C GLU A 788 19.46 -36.69 7.20
N VAL A 789 18.52 -36.88 6.26
CA VAL A 789 17.09 -36.52 6.41
C VAL A 789 16.49 -37.08 7.70
N THR A 790 16.17 -36.19 8.63
CA THR A 790 15.56 -36.53 9.91
C THR A 790 14.10 -36.05 9.95
N VAL A 791 13.16 -36.96 10.22
CA VAL A 791 11.73 -36.65 10.30
C VAL A 791 11.18 -37.02 11.67
N ASN A 792 10.71 -36.03 12.42
CA ASN A 792 10.11 -36.21 13.74
C ASN A 792 8.63 -35.82 13.69
N LEU A 793 7.72 -36.75 14.01
CA LEU A 793 6.30 -36.51 14.18
C LEU A 793 5.93 -36.79 15.65
N ASP A 794 5.44 -35.80 16.39
CA ASP A 794 5.10 -35.92 17.81
C ASP A 794 3.65 -35.48 18.06
N GLY A 795 2.76 -36.41 18.43
CA GLY A 795 1.35 -36.14 18.74
C GLY A 795 0.44 -35.82 17.55
N THR A 796 0.89 -36.05 16.31
CA THR A 796 0.11 -35.79 15.09
C THR A 796 -0.96 -36.85 14.84
N LYS A 797 -2.16 -36.44 14.40
CA LYS A 797 -3.17 -37.36 13.85
C LYS A 797 -3.14 -37.39 12.32
N ILE A 798 -3.10 -38.59 11.73
CA ILE A 798 -3.19 -38.85 10.29
C ILE A 798 -4.45 -39.68 10.02
N THR A 799 -5.31 -39.20 9.13
CA THR A 799 -6.52 -39.90 8.68
C THR A 799 -6.57 -39.90 7.15
N GLY A 800 -6.85 -41.06 6.56
CA GLY A 800 -7.07 -41.19 5.12
C GLY A 800 -8.54 -41.03 4.75
N SER A 801 -9.02 -41.96 3.92
CA SER A 801 -10.38 -42.02 3.37
C SER A 801 -10.81 -43.47 3.10
N GLY A 802 -10.16 -44.44 3.75
CA GLY A 802 -10.29 -45.88 3.48
C GLY A 802 -9.42 -46.36 2.30
N THR A 803 -9.37 -45.61 1.20
CA THR A 803 -8.60 -45.95 -0.02
C THR A 803 -7.30 -45.15 -0.20
N SER A 804 -6.95 -44.30 0.76
CA SER A 804 -5.65 -43.60 0.81
C SER A 804 -4.50 -44.60 1.00
N ARG A 805 -3.36 -44.40 0.32
CA ARG A 805 -2.30 -45.40 0.18
C ARG A 805 -1.54 -45.67 1.48
N ASN A 806 -0.96 -44.63 2.08
CA ASN A 806 -0.07 -44.74 3.23
C ASN A 806 -0.34 -43.64 4.26
N GLY A 807 -0.31 -43.96 5.55
CA GLY A 807 -0.27 -42.96 6.62
C GLY A 807 1.08 -42.24 6.62
N VAL A 808 2.17 -42.99 6.77
CA VAL A 808 3.54 -42.53 6.54
C VAL A 808 4.23 -43.43 5.51
N TYR A 809 4.91 -42.82 4.54
CA TYR A 809 5.68 -43.49 3.50
C TYR A 809 7.15 -43.04 3.55
N VAL A 810 8.06 -44.01 3.45
CA VAL A 810 9.51 -43.81 3.42
C VAL A 810 10.09 -44.45 2.14
N GLY A 811 10.67 -43.60 1.30
CA GLY A 811 11.20 -43.93 -0.02
C GLY A 811 12.58 -44.55 0.01
N SER A 812 12.98 -45.11 -1.14
CA SER A 812 14.21 -45.89 -1.29
C SER A 812 15.51 -45.09 -1.14
N SER A 813 15.47 -43.76 -1.15
CA SER A 813 16.64 -42.89 -1.06
C SER A 813 16.80 -42.24 0.32
N VAL A 814 15.99 -42.64 1.31
CA VAL A 814 16.07 -42.13 2.69
C VAL A 814 17.15 -42.90 3.45
N THR A 815 18.00 -42.15 4.16
CA THR A 815 19.15 -42.70 4.90
C THR A 815 19.25 -42.25 6.36
N GLY A 816 18.46 -41.24 6.77
CA GLY A 816 18.37 -40.78 8.15
C GLY A 816 17.23 -41.44 8.94
N ALA A 817 16.93 -40.85 10.10
CA ALA A 817 15.97 -41.39 11.05
C ALA A 817 14.55 -40.84 10.85
N VAL A 818 13.55 -41.72 10.92
CA VAL A 818 12.13 -41.38 10.94
C VAL A 818 11.55 -41.77 12.30
N THR A 819 11.11 -40.79 13.08
CA THR A 819 10.61 -40.96 14.44
C THR A 819 9.15 -40.54 14.53
N LEU A 820 8.27 -41.46 14.93
CA LEU A 820 6.88 -41.19 15.26
C LEU A 820 6.69 -41.39 16.77
N LYS A 821 6.21 -40.38 17.47
CA LYS A 821 5.93 -40.41 18.91
C LYS A 821 4.47 -39.99 19.15
N ASP A 822 3.73 -40.81 19.88
CA ASP A 822 2.32 -40.58 20.27
C ASP A 822 1.41 -40.23 19.05
N VAL A 823 1.78 -40.70 17.84
CA VAL A 823 1.08 -40.47 16.57
C VAL A 823 -0.10 -41.43 16.42
N THR A 824 -1.21 -40.95 15.86
CA THR A 824 -2.38 -41.78 15.50
C THR A 824 -2.53 -41.85 13.98
N ILE A 825 -2.67 -43.05 13.41
CA ILE A 825 -2.87 -43.29 11.97
C ILE A 825 -4.15 -44.09 11.76
N SER A 826 -5.02 -43.63 10.86
CA SER A 826 -6.37 -44.17 10.65
C SER A 826 -6.78 -44.16 9.17
N GLU A 827 -7.62 -45.11 8.75
CA GLU A 827 -8.32 -45.12 7.45
C GLU A 827 -7.39 -45.07 6.21
N VAL A 828 -6.28 -45.81 6.25
CA VAL A 828 -5.28 -45.93 5.16
C VAL A 828 -4.98 -47.39 4.83
N ALA A 829 -4.60 -47.70 3.59
CA ALA A 829 -4.26 -49.07 3.20
C ALA A 829 -3.02 -49.60 3.94
N THR A 830 -1.96 -48.79 4.11
CA THR A 830 -0.83 -49.13 4.98
C THR A 830 -0.58 -48.04 6.02
N GLY A 831 -0.50 -48.38 7.30
CA GLY A 831 -0.23 -47.41 8.37
C GLY A 831 1.13 -46.74 8.20
N VAL A 832 2.21 -47.53 8.19
CA VAL A 832 3.58 -47.07 7.90
C VAL A 832 4.25 -47.98 6.89
N TYR A 833 4.78 -47.44 5.79
CA TYR A 833 5.44 -48.19 4.73
C TYR A 833 6.87 -47.69 4.48
N VAL A 834 7.86 -48.59 4.52
CA VAL A 834 9.26 -48.34 4.12
C VAL A 834 9.61 -49.21 2.91
N LYS A 835 10.03 -48.56 1.83
CA LYS A 835 10.36 -49.20 0.55
C LYS A 835 11.68 -49.99 0.64
N SER A 836 11.73 -51.15 -0.02
CA SER A 836 12.86 -52.11 0.04
C SER A 836 14.25 -51.54 -0.27
N GLY A 837 14.36 -50.47 -1.07
CA GLY A 837 15.64 -49.83 -1.37
C GLY A 837 16.24 -48.97 -0.25
N ALA A 838 15.49 -48.67 0.82
CA ALA A 838 15.85 -47.69 1.86
C ALA A 838 16.90 -48.23 2.87
N THR A 839 17.97 -48.87 2.40
CA THR A 839 18.84 -49.77 3.18
C THR A 839 19.42 -49.21 4.48
N LYS A 840 19.65 -47.89 4.57
CA LYS A 840 20.20 -47.24 5.77
C LYS A 840 19.14 -46.71 6.75
N ALA A 841 17.87 -46.62 6.36
CA ALA A 841 16.83 -45.96 7.15
C ALA A 841 16.60 -46.62 8.52
N GLU A 842 16.39 -45.81 9.55
CA GLU A 842 16.01 -46.25 10.90
C GLU A 842 14.64 -45.68 11.25
N LEU A 843 13.70 -46.55 11.63
CA LEU A 843 12.32 -46.22 11.94
C LEU A 843 12.04 -46.48 13.43
N THR A 844 11.66 -45.44 14.17
CA THR A 844 11.33 -45.51 15.60
C THR A 844 9.87 -45.10 15.82
N LEU A 845 9.10 -45.98 16.47
CA LEU A 845 7.67 -45.80 16.75
C LEU A 845 7.45 -45.88 18.27
N THR A 846 7.08 -44.78 18.94
CA THR A 846 6.89 -44.74 20.39
C THR A 846 5.46 -44.34 20.73
N GLY A 847 4.67 -45.24 21.36
CA GLY A 847 3.27 -44.94 21.71
C GLY A 847 2.31 -44.79 20.52
N VAL A 848 2.74 -45.21 19.32
CA VAL A 848 1.98 -45.02 18.06
C VAL A 848 0.74 -45.92 18.04
N THR A 849 -0.38 -45.37 17.57
CA THR A 849 -1.64 -46.10 17.36
C THR A 849 -1.96 -46.14 15.87
N ILE A 850 -2.16 -47.34 15.33
CA ILE A 850 -2.58 -47.58 13.95
C ILE A 850 -3.90 -48.36 14.01
N GLU A 851 -4.96 -47.83 13.42
CA GLU A 851 -6.31 -48.43 13.46
C GLU A 851 -7.03 -48.35 12.11
N VAL A 852 -7.94 -49.29 11.85
CA VAL A 852 -8.77 -49.31 10.62
C VAL A 852 -7.93 -49.21 9.34
N VAL A 853 -6.87 -50.01 9.25
CA VAL A 853 -5.99 -50.12 8.07
C VAL A 853 -6.09 -51.50 7.42
N GLU A 854 -5.69 -51.63 6.14
CA GLU A 854 -5.43 -52.98 5.60
C GLU A 854 -4.24 -53.61 6.32
N LYS A 855 -3.07 -52.95 6.26
CA LYS A 855 -1.79 -53.38 6.83
C LYS A 855 -1.27 -52.37 7.86
N GLY A 856 -0.68 -52.85 8.95
CA GLY A 856 -0.11 -51.97 9.98
C GLY A 856 1.20 -51.31 9.57
N VAL A 857 2.33 -51.93 9.92
CA VAL A 857 3.69 -51.50 9.59
C VAL A 857 4.30 -52.45 8.56
N GLN A 858 4.86 -51.92 7.48
CA GLN A 858 5.56 -52.68 6.46
C GLN A 858 6.94 -52.06 6.20
N MET A 859 8.01 -52.73 6.63
CA MET A 859 9.39 -52.31 6.43
C MET A 859 10.17 -53.34 5.59
N LEU A 860 10.09 -53.19 4.26
CA LEU A 860 10.70 -54.12 3.29
C LEU A 860 12.22 -53.93 3.13
N GLY A 861 12.81 -52.95 3.80
CA GLY A 861 14.23 -52.64 3.78
C GLY A 861 14.55 -51.55 4.81
N GLY A 862 15.83 -51.32 5.04
CA GLY A 862 16.32 -50.45 6.11
C GLY A 862 17.00 -51.22 7.22
N LYS A 863 17.68 -50.48 8.09
CA LYS A 863 18.61 -50.99 9.08
C LYS A 863 17.89 -51.42 10.37
N LYS A 864 16.99 -50.58 10.89
CA LYS A 864 16.35 -50.80 12.19
C LYS A 864 14.88 -50.40 12.22
N LEU A 865 14.02 -51.32 12.67
CA LEU A 865 12.69 -50.98 13.23
C LEU A 865 12.74 -51.06 14.76
N VAL A 866 12.29 -50.02 15.44
CA VAL A 866 11.99 -50.03 16.88
C VAL A 866 10.53 -49.64 17.07
N MET A 867 9.78 -50.42 17.86
CA MET A 867 8.48 -50.01 18.38
C MET A 867 8.43 -50.17 19.91
N GLU A 868 8.08 -49.10 20.61
CA GLU A 868 7.99 -49.04 22.07
C GLU A 868 6.62 -48.51 22.52
N ARG A 869 5.76 -49.42 23.00
CA ARG A 869 4.35 -49.16 23.34
C ARG A 869 3.51 -48.76 22.12
N GLY A 870 2.20 -48.90 22.25
CA GLY A 870 1.24 -48.55 21.21
C GLY A 870 0.51 -49.78 20.65
N SER A 871 -0.29 -49.55 19.61
CA SER A 871 -1.21 -50.56 19.08
C SER A 871 -1.31 -50.55 17.55
N ILE A 872 -1.58 -51.72 16.98
CA ILE A 872 -1.77 -51.95 15.54
C ILE A 872 -3.00 -52.83 15.33
N GLY A 873 -4.13 -52.20 14.97
CA GLY A 873 -5.35 -52.86 14.49
C GLY A 873 -5.38 -52.91 12.97
N PHE A 874 -5.35 -54.10 12.38
CA PHE A 874 -5.27 -54.30 10.92
C PHE A 874 -6.34 -55.27 10.40
N THR A 875 -6.69 -55.19 9.12
CA THR A 875 -7.80 -55.97 8.53
C THR A 875 -7.36 -57.01 7.48
N ARG A 876 -6.15 -56.88 6.90
CA ARG A 876 -5.67 -57.74 5.79
C ARG A 876 -4.16 -57.95 5.83
N SER A 877 -3.71 -59.12 5.38
CA SER A 877 -2.29 -59.50 5.27
C SER A 877 -1.48 -59.51 6.59
N TYR A 878 -1.13 -58.36 7.17
CA TYR A 878 -0.22 -58.31 8.34
C TYR A 878 -0.31 -57.05 9.21
N GLY A 879 -0.10 -57.25 10.52
CA GLY A 879 0.11 -56.19 11.49
C GLY A 879 1.50 -55.57 11.36
N VAL A 880 2.55 -56.40 11.40
CA VAL A 880 3.94 -55.99 11.15
C VAL A 880 4.57 -56.91 10.10
N ASN A 881 5.16 -56.35 9.05
CA ASN A 881 5.93 -57.06 8.02
C ASN A 881 7.33 -56.46 7.90
N VAL A 882 8.38 -57.25 8.12
CA VAL A 882 9.78 -56.78 8.18
C VAL A 882 10.75 -57.60 7.33
N GLY A 883 11.69 -56.93 6.69
CA GLY A 883 12.81 -57.52 5.97
C GLY A 883 14.14 -56.75 6.11
N GLY A 884 14.23 -55.84 7.08
CA GLY A 884 15.46 -55.11 7.42
C GLY A 884 16.42 -55.91 8.32
N GLU A 885 17.56 -55.32 8.68
CA GLU A 885 18.60 -56.02 9.47
C GLU A 885 18.14 -56.35 10.90
N MET A 886 17.45 -55.41 11.56
CA MET A 886 17.00 -55.54 12.95
C MET A 886 15.55 -55.04 13.14
N THR A 887 14.75 -55.79 13.90
CA THR A 887 13.40 -55.43 14.35
C THR A 887 13.28 -55.65 15.85
N GLN A 888 12.86 -54.62 16.59
CA GLN A 888 12.65 -54.67 18.03
C GLN A 888 11.24 -54.14 18.37
N LEU A 889 10.30 -55.00 18.74
CA LEU A 889 8.97 -54.61 19.22
C LEU A 889 8.88 -54.84 20.74
N THR A 890 8.51 -53.81 21.49
CA THR A 890 8.40 -53.84 22.96
C THR A 890 7.05 -53.28 23.40
N LYS A 891 6.32 -54.01 24.26
CA LYS A 891 5.01 -53.60 24.82
C LYS A 891 3.98 -53.20 23.76
N THR A 892 4.06 -53.83 22.59
CA THR A 892 3.20 -53.55 21.43
C THR A 892 1.98 -54.48 21.42
N VAL A 893 0.80 -53.94 21.12
CA VAL A 893 -0.42 -54.73 20.93
C VAL A 893 -0.75 -54.82 19.44
N ILE A 894 -0.88 -56.03 18.90
CA ILE A 894 -1.22 -56.29 17.50
C ILE A 894 -2.53 -57.07 17.45
N THR A 895 -3.53 -56.55 16.74
CA THR A 895 -4.87 -57.16 16.64
C THR A 895 -5.28 -57.23 15.17
N GLY A 896 -5.53 -58.44 14.68
CA GLY A 896 -6.15 -58.63 13.37
C GLY A 896 -7.68 -58.53 13.46
N SER A 897 -8.33 -58.34 12.31
CA SER A 897 -9.78 -58.22 12.23
C SER A 897 -10.28 -58.53 10.81
N GLY A 898 -11.58 -58.78 10.66
CA GLY A 898 -12.21 -59.02 9.35
C GLY A 898 -11.88 -60.38 8.71
N GLU A 899 -12.26 -60.53 7.43
CA GLU A 899 -12.30 -61.81 6.71
C GLU A 899 -10.93 -62.52 6.60
N ALA A 900 -9.83 -61.77 6.60
CA ALA A 900 -8.46 -62.31 6.47
C ALA A 900 -8.01 -63.16 7.68
N VAL A 901 -8.73 -63.09 8.81
CA VAL A 901 -8.56 -63.98 9.98
C VAL A 901 -9.08 -65.38 9.67
N ASN A 902 -10.19 -65.47 8.94
CA ASN A 902 -10.84 -66.74 8.58
C ASN A 902 -10.21 -67.39 7.34
N SER A 903 -9.66 -66.59 6.42
CA SER A 903 -9.06 -67.11 5.17
C SER A 903 -7.60 -67.60 5.30
N GLY A 904 -7.05 -67.69 6.52
CA GLY A 904 -5.72 -68.25 6.77
C GLY A 904 -4.52 -67.37 6.37
N VAL A 905 -4.72 -66.10 5.98
CA VAL A 905 -3.64 -65.25 5.40
C VAL A 905 -3.15 -64.12 6.31
N SER A 906 -3.85 -63.80 7.39
CA SER A 906 -3.46 -62.69 8.30
C SER A 906 -2.36 -63.08 9.28
N LYS A 907 -1.34 -62.23 9.41
CA LYS A 907 -0.17 -62.49 10.27
C LYS A 907 0.04 -61.36 11.28
N GLY A 908 0.22 -61.67 12.55
CA GLY A 908 0.56 -60.65 13.56
C GLY A 908 1.90 -59.99 13.26
N VAL A 909 2.97 -60.79 13.28
CA VAL A 909 4.30 -60.42 12.80
C VAL A 909 4.72 -61.36 11.68
N TYR A 910 5.18 -60.81 10.56
CA TYR A 910 5.76 -61.54 9.43
C TYR A 910 7.18 -61.01 9.15
N ALA A 911 8.16 -61.92 9.06
CA ALA A 911 9.56 -61.56 8.90
C ALA A 911 10.23 -62.33 7.75
N THR A 912 10.79 -61.62 6.78
CA THR A 912 11.51 -62.17 5.63
C THR A 912 13.03 -62.19 5.81
N GLY A 913 13.54 -61.87 7.00
CA GLY A 913 14.94 -61.94 7.40
C GLY A 913 15.24 -61.07 8.63
N GLY A 914 16.51 -61.01 9.02
CA GLY A 914 17.02 -60.13 10.09
C GLY A 914 16.91 -60.69 11.51
N GLU A 915 17.39 -59.92 12.49
CA GLU A 915 17.18 -60.19 13.92
C GLU A 915 15.81 -59.63 14.35
N VAL A 916 14.93 -60.49 14.85
CA VAL A 916 13.58 -60.12 15.30
C VAL A 916 13.44 -60.35 16.80
N THR A 917 13.39 -59.27 17.58
CA THR A 917 13.16 -59.30 19.04
C THR A 917 11.75 -58.80 19.37
N LEU A 918 10.98 -59.61 20.11
CA LEU A 918 9.62 -59.32 20.57
C LEU A 918 9.56 -59.42 22.09
N THR A 919 9.45 -58.29 22.81
CA THR A 919 9.43 -58.26 24.28
C THR A 919 8.09 -57.73 24.80
N ASP A 920 7.38 -58.51 25.62
CA ASP A 920 6.10 -58.08 26.23
C ASP A 920 5.05 -57.71 25.15
N VAL A 921 5.10 -58.40 24.00
CA VAL A 921 4.24 -58.15 22.81
C VAL A 921 2.99 -59.01 22.88
N THR A 922 1.83 -58.40 22.69
CA THR A 922 0.53 -59.09 22.60
C THR A 922 0.08 -59.18 21.14
N ILE A 923 -0.29 -60.37 20.68
CA ILE A 923 -0.85 -60.62 19.34
C ILE A 923 -2.20 -61.34 19.49
N SER A 924 -3.24 -60.84 18.82
CA SER A 924 -4.58 -61.44 18.88
C SER A 924 -5.34 -61.41 17.54
N GLN A 925 -6.27 -62.35 17.37
CA GLN A 925 -7.24 -62.39 16.25
C GLN A 925 -6.58 -62.42 14.86
N VAL A 926 -5.70 -63.39 14.62
CA VAL A 926 -4.93 -63.57 13.38
C VAL A 926 -4.94 -65.02 12.90
N ALA A 927 -4.59 -65.30 11.65
CA ALA A 927 -4.36 -66.67 11.22
C ALA A 927 -3.05 -67.22 11.81
N THR A 928 -1.94 -66.49 11.61
CA THR A 928 -0.64 -66.79 12.21
C THR A 928 -0.20 -65.70 13.20
N GLY A 929 0.25 -66.07 14.40
CA GLY A 929 0.78 -65.12 15.39
C GLY A 929 2.09 -64.47 14.92
N VAL A 930 3.18 -65.25 14.90
CA VAL A 930 4.49 -64.84 14.38
C VAL A 930 4.91 -65.80 13.26
N SER A 931 5.42 -65.27 12.15
CA SER A 931 5.86 -66.06 10.99
C SER A 931 7.19 -65.53 10.47
N MET A 932 8.30 -66.20 10.79
CA MET A 932 9.63 -65.85 10.30
C MET A 932 10.06 -66.84 9.22
N MET A 933 10.31 -66.38 8.00
CA MET A 933 10.60 -67.26 6.85
C MET A 933 12.03 -67.15 6.33
N GLY A 934 12.71 -66.02 6.52
CA GLY A 934 14.04 -65.76 5.98
C GLY A 934 15.20 -65.99 6.95
N GLY A 935 16.42 -65.71 6.48
CA GLY A 935 17.64 -65.86 7.27
C GLY A 935 17.78 -64.82 8.39
N GLY A 936 18.13 -65.29 9.59
CA GLY A 936 18.24 -64.45 10.79
C GLY A 936 17.85 -65.22 12.06
N THR A 937 17.53 -64.49 13.12
CA THR A 937 17.13 -65.05 14.43
C THR A 937 15.81 -64.45 14.92
N LEU A 938 15.01 -65.26 15.62
CA LEU A 938 13.82 -64.81 16.34
C LEU A 938 14.06 -64.95 17.85
N MET A 939 13.77 -63.91 18.63
CA MET A 939 13.72 -63.96 20.08
C MET A 939 12.41 -63.33 20.56
N MET A 940 11.62 -64.07 21.35
CA MET A 940 10.36 -63.59 21.90
C MET A 940 10.31 -63.87 23.41
N THR A 941 10.13 -62.81 24.21
CA THR A 941 10.21 -62.84 25.67
C THR A 941 8.96 -62.22 26.30
N LYS A 942 8.30 -62.96 27.19
CA LYS A 942 7.07 -62.53 27.92
C LYS A 942 5.90 -62.09 27.02
N GLY A 943 5.85 -62.57 25.77
CA GLY A 943 4.76 -62.23 24.87
C GLY A 943 3.50 -63.06 25.12
N GLU A 944 2.39 -62.61 24.55
CA GLU A 944 1.12 -63.34 24.48
C GLU A 944 0.69 -63.43 23.01
N ILE A 945 0.38 -64.63 22.52
CA ILE A 945 -0.24 -64.87 21.22
C ILE A 945 -1.54 -65.60 21.49
N LYS A 946 -2.69 -64.99 21.19
CA LYS A 946 -4.00 -65.60 21.44
C LYS A 946 -4.92 -65.54 20.23
N GLU A 947 -5.99 -66.33 20.27
CA GLU A 947 -7.07 -66.29 19.29
C GLU A 947 -6.62 -66.61 17.84
N PHE A 948 -5.54 -67.37 17.65
CA PHE A 948 -5.06 -67.75 16.32
C PHE A 948 -5.72 -69.02 15.76
N THR A 949 -5.65 -69.20 14.44
CA THR A 949 -6.34 -70.31 13.73
C THR A 949 -5.42 -71.30 13.01
N THR A 950 -4.24 -70.88 12.51
CA THR A 950 -3.30 -71.76 11.78
C THR A 950 -2.03 -72.08 12.57
N GLU A 951 -1.28 -71.06 13.00
CA GLU A 951 -0.04 -71.24 13.77
C GLU A 951 0.19 -70.12 14.80
N GLY A 952 0.62 -70.47 16.02
CA GLY A 952 1.02 -69.48 17.02
C GLY A 952 2.35 -68.82 16.62
N VAL A 953 3.39 -69.65 16.46
CA VAL A 953 4.69 -69.25 15.90
C VAL A 953 5.09 -70.23 14.78
N ASN A 954 5.41 -69.73 13.59
CA ASN A 954 5.87 -70.50 12.45
C ASN A 954 7.27 -70.05 12.01
N VAL A 955 8.22 -70.98 11.96
CA VAL A 955 9.64 -70.76 11.69
C VAL A 955 10.03 -71.50 10.41
N GLY A 956 10.52 -70.75 9.42
CA GLY A 956 10.81 -71.23 8.07
C GLY A 956 12.22 -71.81 7.88
N ILE A 957 12.42 -72.41 6.71
CA ILE A 957 13.58 -73.25 6.38
C ILE A 957 14.95 -72.52 6.38
N SER A 958 14.96 -71.18 6.36
CA SER A 958 16.17 -70.37 6.30
C SER A 958 16.59 -69.77 7.64
N VAL A 959 15.76 -69.88 8.69
CA VAL A 959 16.03 -69.29 10.00
C VAL A 959 17.22 -69.99 10.69
N ILE A 960 18.03 -69.23 11.42
CA ILE A 960 19.21 -69.75 12.14
C ILE A 960 18.78 -70.30 13.50
N SER A 961 18.07 -69.49 14.30
CA SER A 961 17.45 -69.91 15.55
C SER A 961 16.18 -69.15 15.87
N ALA A 962 15.33 -69.75 16.69
CA ALA A 962 14.13 -69.14 17.25
C ALA A 962 14.02 -69.49 18.74
N GLU A 963 13.94 -68.47 19.60
CA GLU A 963 13.88 -68.61 21.05
C GLU A 963 12.62 -67.96 21.61
N LEU A 964 11.79 -68.75 22.29
CA LEU A 964 10.59 -68.30 23.01
C LEU A 964 10.82 -68.48 24.51
N LYS A 965 10.68 -67.40 25.28
CA LYS A 965 10.88 -67.37 26.74
C LYS A 965 9.69 -66.76 27.47
N GLY A 966 9.14 -67.44 28.47
CA GLY A 966 8.03 -66.93 29.29
C GLY A 966 6.78 -66.54 28.46
N THR A 967 6.59 -67.13 27.29
CA THR A 967 5.60 -66.70 26.28
C THR A 967 4.36 -67.58 26.35
N VAL A 968 3.17 -66.97 26.22
CA VAL A 968 1.87 -67.66 26.24
C VAL A 968 1.31 -67.72 24.82
N ILE A 969 0.82 -68.90 24.40
CA ILE A 969 0.33 -69.20 23.06
C ILE A 969 -1.00 -69.95 23.17
N THR A 970 -2.12 -69.32 22.84
CA THR A 970 -3.48 -69.88 22.97
C THR A 970 -4.26 -69.85 21.65
N GLY A 971 -4.53 -71.01 21.06
CA GLY A 971 -5.29 -71.15 19.81
C GLY A 971 -6.81 -71.13 20.00
N LYS A 972 -7.56 -71.41 18.93
CA LYS A 972 -9.04 -71.58 18.94
C LYS A 972 -9.49 -73.05 18.81
N GLY A 973 -8.70 -74.00 19.29
CA GLY A 973 -8.92 -75.45 19.16
C GLY A 973 -8.35 -76.08 17.88
N SER A 974 -7.71 -75.29 17.03
CA SER A 974 -7.11 -75.71 15.75
C SER A 974 -5.68 -75.23 15.60
N GLY A 975 -4.96 -75.78 14.61
CA GLY A 975 -3.62 -75.32 14.23
C GLY A 975 -2.50 -75.76 15.17
N THR A 976 -1.29 -75.25 14.91
CA THR A 976 -0.05 -75.62 15.62
C THR A 976 0.44 -74.47 16.52
N GLY A 977 0.71 -74.72 17.80
CA GLY A 977 1.22 -73.70 18.73
C GLY A 977 2.60 -73.15 18.31
N VAL A 978 3.58 -74.02 18.13
CA VAL A 978 4.92 -73.66 17.61
C VAL A 978 5.33 -74.63 16.51
N LYS A 979 5.70 -74.12 15.34
CA LYS A 979 6.01 -74.90 14.14
C LYS A 979 7.35 -74.52 13.55
N VAL A 980 8.18 -75.51 13.21
CA VAL A 980 9.41 -75.35 12.45
C VAL A 980 9.28 -76.15 11.16
N SER A 981 9.13 -75.44 10.04
CA SER A 981 8.76 -76.00 8.74
C SER A 981 9.90 -76.73 8.00
N GLY A 982 11.13 -76.67 8.52
CA GLY A 982 12.31 -77.35 7.96
C GLY A 982 13.61 -76.61 8.30
N GLY A 983 14.71 -76.91 7.60
CA GLY A 983 15.98 -76.21 7.75
C GLY A 983 16.76 -76.53 9.04
N LYS A 984 17.98 -75.99 9.18
CA LYS A 984 18.88 -76.27 10.31
C LYS A 984 18.62 -75.35 11.53
N VAL A 985 17.35 -75.10 11.82
CA VAL A 985 16.89 -74.15 12.86
C VAL A 985 17.21 -74.65 14.26
N GLY A 986 17.85 -73.83 15.10
CA GLY A 986 17.90 -74.06 16.55
C GLY A 986 16.63 -73.51 17.22
N MET A 987 15.78 -74.38 17.76
CA MET A 987 14.49 -74.00 18.37
C MET A 987 14.55 -74.15 19.90
N THR A 988 14.37 -73.06 20.64
CA THR A 988 14.35 -73.04 22.11
C THR A 988 13.00 -72.57 22.64
N LEU A 989 12.41 -73.35 23.55
CA LEU A 989 11.26 -72.98 24.39
C LEU A 989 11.71 -73.01 25.87
N ALA A 990 11.50 -71.93 26.60
CA ALA A 990 11.81 -71.82 28.02
C ALA A 990 10.66 -71.14 28.79
N ASP A 991 10.07 -71.83 29.77
CA ASP A 991 8.90 -71.34 30.51
C ASP A 991 7.72 -70.92 29.58
N VAL A 992 7.52 -71.63 28.47
CA VAL A 992 6.50 -71.33 27.44
C VAL A 992 5.21 -72.10 27.73
N THR A 993 4.07 -71.42 27.65
CA THR A 993 2.74 -72.05 27.76
C THR A 993 2.08 -72.11 26.38
N VAL A 994 1.68 -73.30 25.94
CA VAL A 994 0.87 -73.53 24.73
C VAL A 994 -0.45 -74.18 25.14
N SER A 995 -1.58 -73.68 24.64
CA SER A 995 -2.92 -74.21 24.96
C SER A 995 -3.92 -74.01 23.80
N GLY A 996 -5.04 -74.73 23.81
CA GLY A 996 -6.14 -74.52 22.86
C GLY A 996 -5.75 -74.77 21.40
N VAL A 997 -4.89 -75.75 21.12
CA VAL A 997 -4.38 -76.08 19.77
C VAL A 997 -4.67 -77.52 19.38
N GLN A 998 -4.54 -77.83 18.09
CA GLN A 998 -4.50 -79.21 17.60
C GLN A 998 -3.13 -79.83 17.86
N THR A 999 -2.05 -79.12 17.55
CA THR A 999 -0.67 -79.56 17.80
C THR A 999 0.07 -78.56 18.66
N GLY A 1000 0.71 -79.00 19.74
CA GLY A 1000 1.48 -78.12 20.64
C GLY A 1000 2.74 -77.57 19.97
N VAL A 1001 3.68 -78.46 19.66
CA VAL A 1001 4.95 -78.15 19.00
C VAL A 1001 5.21 -79.12 17.85
N GLU A 1002 5.64 -78.62 16.69
CA GLU A 1002 5.89 -79.39 15.47
C GLU A 1002 7.28 -79.05 14.90
N MET A 1003 8.25 -79.97 15.00
CA MET A 1003 9.63 -79.74 14.58
C MET A 1003 10.02 -80.62 13.39
N ASN A 1004 10.02 -80.05 12.17
CA ASN A 1004 10.46 -80.74 10.94
C ASN A 1004 11.90 -80.38 10.51
N GLY A 1005 12.60 -79.50 11.24
CA GLY A 1005 13.96 -79.06 10.90
C GLY A 1005 15.04 -80.13 11.10
N THR A 1006 16.19 -79.96 10.43
CA THR A 1006 17.43 -80.72 10.70
C THR A 1006 18.21 -80.20 11.91
N GLY A 1007 17.82 -79.04 12.45
CA GLY A 1007 18.44 -78.48 13.65
C GLY A 1007 18.01 -79.19 14.93
N ALA A 1008 18.08 -78.48 16.05
CA ALA A 1008 17.81 -79.02 17.38
C ALA A 1008 16.60 -78.31 18.02
N LEU A 1009 15.84 -79.05 18.82
CA LEU A 1009 14.74 -78.56 19.64
C LEU A 1009 15.12 -78.67 21.13
N MET A 1010 14.91 -77.63 21.91
CA MET A 1010 15.07 -77.65 23.36
C MET A 1010 13.81 -77.06 24.00
N ILE A 1011 13.11 -77.85 24.82
CA ILE A 1011 11.98 -77.42 25.63
C ILE A 1011 12.39 -77.52 27.11
N SER A 1012 12.30 -76.41 27.82
CA SER A 1012 12.96 -76.20 29.11
C SER A 1012 12.14 -75.32 30.06
N GLY A 1013 12.59 -75.21 31.32
CA GLY A 1013 11.87 -74.44 32.34
C GLY A 1013 10.51 -75.05 32.70
N SER A 1014 9.60 -74.26 33.26
CA SER A 1014 8.23 -74.70 33.57
C SER A 1014 7.28 -74.65 32.37
N SER A 1015 7.77 -75.01 31.18
CA SER A 1015 6.97 -75.00 29.94
C SER A 1015 5.81 -75.99 30.02
N THR A 1016 4.61 -75.57 29.59
CA THR A 1016 3.37 -76.37 29.61
C THR A 1016 2.74 -76.39 28.22
N ILE A 1017 2.31 -77.55 27.74
CA ILE A 1017 1.82 -77.76 26.37
C ILE A 1017 0.51 -78.56 26.42
N GLU A 1018 -0.59 -77.93 25.99
CA GLU A 1018 -1.95 -78.47 26.09
C GLU A 1018 -2.60 -78.52 24.68
N PHE A 1019 -3.10 -79.70 24.29
CA PHE A 1019 -3.66 -79.93 22.95
C PHE A 1019 -5.00 -80.68 22.99
N THR A 1020 -5.83 -80.47 21.98
CA THR A 1020 -7.31 -80.61 22.08
C THR A 1020 -7.95 -81.29 20.87
N SER A 1021 -7.24 -82.22 20.21
CA SER A 1021 -7.69 -82.83 18.94
C SER A 1021 -7.41 -84.34 18.87
N ASP A 1022 -8.30 -85.05 18.17
CA ASP A 1022 -8.25 -86.51 17.96
C ASP A 1022 -7.20 -86.96 16.91
N ASN A 1023 -6.54 -86.02 16.24
CA ASN A 1023 -5.41 -86.26 15.32
C ASN A 1023 -4.22 -85.32 15.64
N GLY A 1024 -4.14 -84.85 16.89
CA GLY A 1024 -3.18 -83.86 17.37
C GLY A 1024 -1.96 -84.46 18.08
N TYR A 1025 -0.88 -83.67 18.15
CA TYR A 1025 0.35 -84.03 18.86
C TYR A 1025 0.68 -83.01 19.95
N GLY A 1026 1.11 -83.44 21.13
CA GLY A 1026 1.70 -82.51 22.12
C GLY A 1026 3.04 -81.95 21.62
N VAL A 1027 4.00 -82.83 21.34
CA VAL A 1027 5.27 -82.49 20.67
C VAL A 1027 5.57 -83.50 19.56
N TYR A 1028 5.58 -83.05 18.31
CA TYR A 1028 5.98 -83.82 17.13
C TYR A 1028 7.44 -83.53 16.76
N VAL A 1029 8.24 -84.58 16.59
CA VAL A 1029 9.66 -84.53 16.22
C VAL A 1029 9.88 -85.29 14.90
N GLY A 1030 10.24 -84.58 13.84
CA GLY A 1030 10.48 -85.12 12.51
C GLY A 1030 11.72 -86.02 12.42
N SER A 1031 11.77 -86.85 11.39
CA SER A 1031 12.82 -87.86 11.18
C SER A 1031 14.21 -87.27 10.96
N SER A 1032 14.29 -86.01 10.54
CA SER A 1032 15.54 -85.28 10.27
C SER A 1032 16.11 -84.53 11.47
N VAL A 1033 15.37 -84.42 12.58
CA VAL A 1033 15.79 -83.63 13.76
C VAL A 1033 17.04 -84.23 14.39
N THR A 1034 18.12 -83.43 14.48
CA THR A 1034 19.42 -83.94 14.98
C THR A 1034 19.40 -84.19 16.48
N ARG A 1035 18.62 -83.43 17.25
CA ARG A 1035 18.41 -83.62 18.68
C ARG A 1035 17.16 -82.88 19.17
N ALA A 1036 16.25 -83.56 19.86
CA ALA A 1036 15.25 -82.90 20.71
C ALA A 1036 15.57 -83.15 22.18
N GLU A 1037 15.53 -82.12 23.03
CA GLU A 1037 15.69 -82.19 24.48
C GLU A 1037 14.44 -81.63 25.17
N LEU A 1038 13.83 -82.40 26.08
CA LEU A 1038 12.68 -81.98 26.88
C LEU A 1038 13.02 -82.11 28.36
N THR A 1039 12.95 -81.00 29.09
CA THR A 1039 13.42 -80.88 30.48
C THR A 1039 12.44 -80.04 31.30
N LYS A 1040 11.84 -80.64 32.36
CA LYS A 1040 10.85 -80.00 33.26
C LYS A 1040 9.53 -79.55 32.58
N THR A 1041 9.33 -79.95 31.32
CA THR A 1041 8.12 -79.70 30.52
C THR A 1041 6.91 -80.51 31.02
N VAL A 1042 5.73 -79.89 31.02
CA VAL A 1042 4.43 -80.55 31.20
C VAL A 1042 3.71 -80.64 29.85
N ILE A 1043 3.11 -81.79 29.54
CA ILE A 1043 2.31 -82.00 28.32
C ILE A 1043 0.98 -82.64 28.72
N ARG A 1044 -0.15 -82.13 28.20
CA ARG A 1044 -1.51 -82.59 28.47
C ARG A 1044 -2.34 -82.65 27.20
N GLY A 1045 -3.22 -83.65 27.08
CA GLY A 1045 -4.18 -83.76 25.99
C GLY A 1045 -5.59 -83.96 26.56
N GLU A 1046 -6.57 -83.26 26.02
CA GLU A 1046 -7.96 -83.25 26.56
C GLU A 1046 -9.02 -83.68 25.50
N GLY A 1047 -8.60 -84.33 24.41
CA GLY A 1047 -9.48 -84.85 23.36
C GLY A 1047 -9.78 -86.34 23.51
N ASN A 1048 -10.99 -86.76 23.09
CA ASN A 1048 -11.48 -88.15 23.20
C ASN A 1048 -10.71 -89.16 22.33
N GLY A 1049 -9.89 -88.70 21.38
CA GLY A 1049 -9.01 -89.53 20.55
C GLY A 1049 -7.56 -89.06 20.46
N SER A 1050 -7.07 -88.20 21.38
CA SER A 1050 -5.73 -87.60 21.28
C SER A 1050 -4.58 -88.62 21.30
N GLU A 1051 -4.05 -88.96 20.13
CA GLU A 1051 -3.25 -90.19 19.93
C GLU A 1051 -1.83 -90.15 20.54
N TYR A 1052 -1.13 -88.99 20.51
CA TYR A 1052 0.29 -88.91 20.94
C TYR A 1052 0.68 -87.63 21.69
N GLY A 1053 1.05 -87.75 22.96
CA GLY A 1053 1.64 -86.64 23.74
C GLY A 1053 3.03 -86.21 23.25
N VAL A 1054 3.91 -87.17 22.92
CA VAL A 1054 5.16 -86.93 22.19
C VAL A 1054 5.30 -87.98 21.09
N TYR A 1055 5.58 -87.56 19.86
CA TYR A 1055 5.74 -88.42 18.70
C TYR A 1055 7.08 -88.18 18.02
N VAL A 1056 7.75 -89.26 17.60
CA VAL A 1056 9.07 -89.21 16.97
C VAL A 1056 9.04 -90.00 15.66
N ALA A 1057 9.13 -89.30 14.54
CA ALA A 1057 9.15 -89.94 13.22
C ALA A 1057 10.45 -90.74 13.00
N HIS A 1058 10.35 -91.77 12.15
CA HIS A 1058 11.37 -92.81 12.02
C HIS A 1058 12.76 -92.26 11.64
N GLY A 1059 13.72 -92.32 12.58
CA GLY A 1059 15.08 -91.81 12.42
C GLY A 1059 15.43 -90.60 13.31
N GLY A 1060 14.43 -89.90 13.86
CA GLY A 1060 14.63 -88.78 14.79
C GLY A 1060 15.24 -89.22 16.12
N LYS A 1061 15.86 -88.27 16.85
CA LYS A 1061 16.56 -88.53 18.12
C LYS A 1061 16.05 -87.62 19.24
N VAL A 1062 15.55 -88.21 20.31
CA VAL A 1062 15.05 -87.49 21.50
C VAL A 1062 15.82 -87.90 22.74
N GLY A 1063 16.39 -86.91 23.43
CA GLY A 1063 16.99 -87.04 24.75
C GLY A 1063 16.08 -86.43 25.82
N MET A 1064 15.96 -87.09 26.96
CA MET A 1064 15.31 -86.58 28.16
C MET A 1064 16.29 -86.73 29.33
N LYS A 1065 16.54 -85.65 30.07
CA LYS A 1065 17.58 -85.61 31.09
C LYS A 1065 17.01 -85.10 32.41
N TYR A 1066 17.32 -85.77 33.51
CA TYR A 1066 16.98 -85.29 34.84
C TYR A 1066 17.98 -84.25 35.35
N GLU A 1067 17.42 -83.17 35.88
CA GLU A 1067 18.13 -82.11 36.62
C GLU A 1067 17.25 -81.64 37.79
N GLY A 1068 16.68 -82.61 38.51
CA GLY A 1068 15.85 -82.41 39.70
C GLY A 1068 16.35 -83.25 40.88
N ASN A 1069 15.79 -82.99 42.07
CA ASN A 1069 16.21 -83.63 43.32
C ASN A 1069 15.14 -84.57 43.92
N ASN A 1070 14.01 -84.79 43.25
CA ASN A 1070 12.90 -85.60 43.75
C ASN A 1070 12.99 -87.05 43.23
N ALA A 1071 13.16 -88.00 44.14
CA ALA A 1071 13.33 -89.43 43.82
C ALA A 1071 12.15 -90.04 43.04
N ASP A 1072 10.94 -89.52 43.24
CA ASP A 1072 9.69 -90.06 42.68
C ASP A 1072 9.32 -89.43 41.32
N ALA A 1073 10.16 -88.53 40.80
CA ALA A 1073 9.89 -87.87 39.52
C ALA A 1073 9.96 -88.86 38.35
N THR A 1074 8.88 -88.91 37.56
CA THR A 1074 8.78 -89.79 36.37
C THR A 1074 9.13 -89.02 35.08
N PHE A 1075 9.88 -89.62 34.15
CA PHE A 1075 10.18 -88.97 32.84
C PHE A 1075 9.03 -89.05 31.85
N LEU A 1076 8.37 -90.21 31.74
CA LEU A 1076 7.13 -90.36 30.98
C LEU A 1076 6.07 -91.02 31.86
N LYS A 1077 5.10 -90.24 32.35
CA LYS A 1077 3.87 -90.77 32.95
C LYS A 1077 2.85 -91.01 31.85
N VAL A 1078 2.29 -92.21 31.79
CA VAL A 1078 1.20 -92.57 30.88
C VAL A 1078 0.04 -93.01 31.75
N ASP A 1079 -1.02 -92.21 31.80
CA ASP A 1079 -2.18 -92.43 32.65
C ASP A 1079 -3.45 -92.42 31.78
N ALA A 1080 -4.36 -93.36 32.04
CA ALA A 1080 -5.55 -93.60 31.23
C ALA A 1080 -6.82 -93.51 32.10
N THR A 1081 -6.93 -92.43 32.86
CA THR A 1081 -8.14 -92.07 33.62
C THR A 1081 -9.22 -91.55 32.69
N GLU A 1082 -10.30 -92.33 32.58
CA GLU A 1082 -11.51 -92.10 31.76
C GLU A 1082 -11.29 -92.21 30.23
N GLY A 1083 -12.15 -92.99 29.56
CA GLY A 1083 -12.05 -93.29 28.14
C GLY A 1083 -11.38 -94.64 27.81
N ALA A 1084 -12.14 -95.55 27.19
CA ALA A 1084 -11.65 -96.89 26.89
C ALA A 1084 -10.84 -96.92 25.57
N ASN A 1085 -9.52 -96.65 25.63
CA ASN A 1085 -8.42 -97.47 25.05
C ASN A 1085 -7.09 -96.68 24.84
N LYS A 1086 -6.20 -96.74 25.84
CA LYS A 1086 -4.73 -96.63 25.73
C LYS A 1086 -4.13 -95.41 24.96
N ALA A 1087 -3.65 -94.42 25.70
CA ALA A 1087 -2.49 -93.64 25.28
C ALA A 1087 -1.31 -94.58 24.97
N ASP A 1088 -0.58 -94.36 23.86
CA ASP A 1088 0.41 -95.32 23.33
C ASP A 1088 1.69 -94.63 22.84
N ILE A 1089 2.70 -94.50 23.72
CA ILE A 1089 3.95 -93.80 23.36
C ILE A 1089 4.83 -94.67 22.45
N LYS A 1090 4.84 -94.37 21.15
CA LYS A 1090 5.72 -95.00 20.15
C LYS A 1090 6.97 -94.15 19.92
N GLY A 1091 8.14 -94.67 20.32
CA GLY A 1091 9.42 -93.98 20.16
C GLY A 1091 10.56 -94.92 19.80
N ALA A 1092 11.33 -94.56 18.78
CA ALA A 1092 12.60 -95.20 18.46
C ALA A 1092 13.76 -94.32 18.96
N LEU A 1093 14.84 -94.93 19.49
CA LEU A 1093 16.08 -94.23 19.87
C LEU A 1093 15.90 -93.10 20.91
N ILE A 1094 14.93 -93.23 21.81
CA ILE A 1094 14.83 -92.37 23.00
C ILE A 1094 16.02 -92.65 23.92
N LYS A 1095 16.63 -91.61 24.50
CA LYS A 1095 17.57 -91.74 25.62
C LYS A 1095 17.07 -90.98 26.83
N ILE A 1096 16.89 -91.66 27.95
CA ILE A 1096 16.53 -91.07 29.25
C ILE A 1096 17.72 -91.23 30.20
N ASP A 1097 18.14 -90.15 30.87
CA ASP A 1097 19.19 -90.18 31.90
C ASP A 1097 18.67 -89.63 33.23
N GLY A 1098 18.51 -90.52 34.22
CA GLY A 1098 17.85 -90.22 35.49
C GLY A 1098 18.76 -89.74 36.63
N GLN A 1099 20.08 -89.62 36.41
CA GLN A 1099 21.10 -89.24 37.42
C GLN A 1099 21.02 -89.98 38.78
N GLY A 1100 20.49 -91.20 38.80
CA GLY A 1100 20.29 -92.05 39.97
C GLY A 1100 19.07 -91.70 40.82
N LYS A 1101 18.18 -90.80 40.35
CA LYS A 1101 17.15 -90.16 41.20
C LYS A 1101 15.78 -89.90 40.51
N GLY A 1102 15.43 -90.63 39.45
CA GLY A 1102 14.09 -90.54 38.85
C GLY A 1102 13.59 -91.86 38.25
N LEU A 1103 12.27 -92.01 38.14
CA LEU A 1103 11.56 -93.18 37.60
C LEU A 1103 11.46 -93.08 36.07
N GLY A 1104 11.92 -94.09 35.34
CA GLY A 1104 12.00 -94.12 33.87
C GLY A 1104 10.66 -93.83 33.18
N VAL A 1105 9.78 -94.84 33.14
CA VAL A 1105 8.44 -94.72 32.56
C VAL A 1105 7.41 -95.28 33.54
N HIS A 1106 6.43 -94.48 33.94
CA HIS A 1106 5.36 -94.90 34.84
C HIS A 1106 4.06 -95.06 34.05
N VAL A 1107 3.50 -96.27 34.02
CA VAL A 1107 2.31 -96.59 33.22
C VAL A 1107 1.17 -96.98 34.15
N MET A 1108 0.06 -96.28 34.09
CA MET A 1108 -1.06 -96.41 35.01
C MET A 1108 -2.37 -96.66 34.25
N ASN A 1109 -3.34 -97.26 34.93
CA ASN A 1109 -4.76 -97.34 34.50
C ASN A 1109 -5.02 -97.94 33.10
N GLY A 1110 -4.07 -98.73 32.56
CA GLY A 1110 -4.22 -99.43 31.28
C GLY A 1110 -3.60 -98.73 30.06
N GLY A 1111 -2.76 -97.71 30.27
CA GLY A 1111 -1.93 -97.11 29.21
C GLY A 1111 -0.96 -98.11 28.54
N ARG A 1112 -0.42 -97.76 27.37
CA ARG A 1112 0.60 -98.52 26.65
C ARG A 1112 1.81 -97.67 26.28
N VAL A 1113 2.94 -98.34 26.13
CA VAL A 1113 4.22 -97.73 25.76
C VAL A 1113 4.99 -98.71 24.88
N MET A 1114 5.42 -98.27 23.71
CA MET A 1114 6.16 -99.05 22.73
C MET A 1114 7.53 -98.40 22.45
N LEU A 1115 8.47 -98.67 23.35
CA LEU A 1115 9.86 -98.22 23.23
C LEU A 1115 10.66 -99.16 22.32
N LYS A 1116 11.27 -98.63 21.26
CA LYS A 1116 12.18 -99.35 20.36
C LYS A 1116 13.58 -98.79 20.48
N ASN A 1117 14.60 -99.65 20.65
CA ASN A 1117 16.01 -99.26 20.79
C ASN A 1117 16.24 -98.10 21.78
N THR A 1118 15.51 -98.09 22.89
CA THR A 1118 15.54 -97.00 23.89
C THR A 1118 16.57 -97.28 24.97
N VAL A 1119 17.29 -96.24 25.41
CA VAL A 1119 18.35 -96.33 26.42
C VAL A 1119 17.89 -95.62 27.69
N LEU A 1120 17.67 -96.40 28.76
CA LEU A 1120 17.42 -95.91 30.10
C LEU A 1120 18.73 -95.96 30.89
N ALA A 1121 19.34 -94.81 31.15
CA ALA A 1121 20.56 -94.68 31.95
C ALA A 1121 20.24 -94.07 33.33
N ASN A 1122 20.90 -94.57 34.38
CA ASN A 1122 20.85 -93.97 35.72
C ASN A 1122 19.42 -93.72 36.27
N VAL A 1123 18.43 -94.57 35.98
CA VAL A 1123 17.06 -94.44 36.52
C VAL A 1123 16.85 -95.32 37.76
N VAL A 1124 16.00 -94.89 38.70
CA VAL A 1124 15.67 -95.60 39.95
C VAL A 1124 14.79 -96.83 39.68
N LYS A 1125 13.88 -96.72 38.71
CA LYS A 1125 13.15 -97.83 38.08
C LYS A 1125 13.18 -97.65 36.57
N GLY A 1126 13.28 -98.74 35.80
CA GLY A 1126 13.25 -98.69 34.33
C GLY A 1126 11.86 -98.39 33.78
N VAL A 1127 10.92 -99.28 34.04
CA VAL A 1127 9.48 -99.10 33.78
C VAL A 1127 8.73 -99.57 35.03
N ASP A 1128 7.70 -98.83 35.43
CA ASP A 1128 6.95 -99.05 36.67
C ASP A 1128 5.45 -99.00 36.35
N ILE A 1129 4.76 -100.13 36.46
CA ILE A 1129 3.37 -100.27 35.98
C ILE A 1129 2.42 -100.43 37.17
N PHE A 1130 1.42 -99.54 37.27
CA PHE A 1130 0.52 -99.45 38.40
C PHE A 1130 -0.95 -99.63 37.95
N LEU A 1131 -1.54 -100.78 38.30
CA LEU A 1131 -2.96 -101.04 38.06
C LEU A 1131 -3.74 -100.70 39.32
N GLU A 1132 -4.54 -99.64 39.28
CA GLU A 1132 -5.39 -99.25 40.40
C GLU A 1132 -6.76 -99.95 40.34
N SER A 1133 -7.34 -100.21 41.52
CA SER A 1133 -8.60 -100.94 41.74
C SER A 1133 -8.65 -102.42 41.30
N MET A 1134 -8.19 -103.30 42.20
CA MET A 1134 -8.59 -104.72 42.25
C MET A 1134 -9.31 -105.05 43.58
N PHE A 1135 -10.00 -104.06 44.15
CA PHE A 1135 -10.53 -104.14 45.53
C PHE A 1135 -12.02 -103.76 45.70
N HIS A 1136 -12.76 -103.52 44.61
CA HIS A 1136 -14.20 -103.20 44.67
C HIS A 1136 -15.10 -104.10 43.78
N LEU A 1137 -14.54 -105.09 43.08
CA LEU A 1137 -15.33 -106.00 42.23
C LEU A 1137 -15.71 -107.32 42.92
N PHE A 1138 -15.04 -107.71 44.01
CA PHE A 1138 -15.27 -109.00 44.69
C PHE A 1138 -16.50 -109.05 45.62
N LEU A 1139 -17.22 -107.94 45.80
CA LEU A 1139 -18.46 -107.88 46.59
C LEU A 1139 -19.74 -107.71 45.74
N ARG A 1140 -19.65 -107.92 44.42
CA ARG A 1140 -20.80 -107.92 43.49
C ARG A 1140 -20.89 -109.18 42.61
N LEU A 1141 -20.29 -110.29 43.06
CA LEU A 1141 -20.42 -111.62 42.44
C LEU A 1141 -21.03 -112.63 43.41
N LEU A 1142 -22.28 -112.35 43.82
CA LEU A 1142 -23.12 -113.27 44.57
C LEU A 1142 -24.52 -113.26 43.94
N SER A 1143 -24.87 -114.36 43.26
CA SER A 1143 -26.05 -114.55 42.37
C SER A 1143 -26.03 -113.67 41.09
N VAL A 1144 -26.56 -114.06 39.92
CA VAL A 1144 -27.10 -115.32 39.31
C VAL A 1144 -27.20 -115.00 37.80
N SER A 1145 -26.90 -115.83 36.78
CA SER A 1145 -26.29 -117.17 36.66
C SER A 1145 -25.81 -117.42 35.21
N CYS A 1146 -24.89 -118.39 35.02
CA CYS A 1146 -24.67 -119.32 33.87
C CYS A 1146 -25.07 -118.93 32.41
N VAL A 1147 -24.32 -119.27 31.35
CA VAL A 1147 -23.76 -120.61 30.98
C VAL A 1147 -22.49 -120.51 30.08
N MET A 1148 -21.45 -121.32 30.39
CA MET A 1148 -20.36 -121.96 29.57
C MET A 1148 -19.67 -121.22 28.38
N CYS A 1149 -18.32 -121.08 28.32
CA CYS A 1149 -17.23 -122.03 27.91
C CYS A 1149 -17.16 -122.30 26.36
N VAL A 1150 -16.05 -122.62 25.67
CA VAL A 1150 -14.59 -122.87 25.92
C VAL A 1150 -13.84 -122.62 24.56
N CYS A 1151 -12.52 -122.50 24.31
CA CYS A 1151 -11.19 -122.61 24.98
C CYS A 1151 -10.37 -121.31 24.66
N ILE A 1152 -9.08 -121.03 24.95
CA ILE A 1152 -7.77 -121.72 25.21
C ILE A 1152 -6.97 -122.16 23.94
N VAL A 1153 -5.64 -121.95 24.00
CA VAL A 1153 -4.50 -122.34 23.10
C VAL A 1153 -3.91 -121.19 22.25
N PHE A 1154 -2.59 -120.97 22.11
CA PHE A 1154 -1.42 -121.11 23.03
C PHE A 1154 -0.18 -120.45 22.34
N PHE A 1155 0.94 -120.35 23.07
CA PHE A 1155 2.34 -120.19 22.61
C PHE A 1155 2.92 -118.80 22.27
N THR A 1156 4.21 -118.71 22.62
CA THR A 1156 5.24 -117.67 22.42
C THR A 1156 5.56 -117.41 20.93
N LEU A 1157 6.32 -116.37 20.56
CA LEU A 1157 7.47 -115.74 21.25
C LEU A 1157 7.58 -114.24 21.01
#